data_AF-A0A4V3JNG8-F1
#
_entry.id   AF-A0A4V3JNG8-F1
#
_cell.length_a   1.000
_cell.length_b   1.000
_cell.length_c   1.000
_cell.angle_alpha   90.00
_cell.angle_beta   90.00
_cell.angle_gamma   90.00
#
_symmetry.space_group_name_H-M   'P 1'
#
loop_
_entity.id
_entity.type
_entity.pdbx_description
1 polymer ?
#
loop_
_entity_poly.entity_id
_entity_poly.type
_entity_poly.pdbx_seq_one_letter_code
_entity_poly.pdbx_strand_id
1 'polypeptide(L)'
;MHSNRVIFPIFILCILLSWNCGRTDYDLGEIREGKLNTKTWDPNKTILSLKGDWELVPGKFLASEPELPQQIQEKIYAPIPQIWNEFTKDGKLLFPNGKGFGTYTLYLQFPENSPELMLKVPDLGTSYSIYADGKLLETVGKVGKTPETSVPFLQTSIVLLPQNLKRLDFEISNFAHINGGLWFTPEIGTPALILKKLHSSQAVDIASSAAVLVLAIYQIMAFLRTREEKSQLYFALFSLASVFRFFLTGNRLFNYVFPEVPWEVSYRLEYLSTYVLCSGFLSYSATAFKQDFHPKTERISLITMLVFSIPTLVLPAEYYARLLFPFQFTVIIGGAYTLLGCARAVIHARPGSRFFLVGISFIITAGANDILSSNYILNNHYILAPAIFLFIFFHSLGFSFSFSRVLRTSMEAEKGLQIANQNLNELKTELENKVESRTVQLTAAKEKAEWEAKYRYDFLAIMSHEIRTPLNGLLGTSNLLSETPLSQEQKEYADIIQASGENLLHLVNQLLDLSKIENHRFVLEILPFDPFAVLQRAARVVKARAEEKRVLVDFSYPEHHPGIFLGDEGRIQQVLLNLLSNAIKFTGSGGKICLGVRFYGEDLFSRILEFWVQDDGVGIAEEQSTVLFEPFVQADSSVARKFGGSGLGLTISKKLVELMGGSIRITSSPGKGSKFSFLLPFPQEEPEKQELEEEAAPPIVLPPLKILLVEDQEFSRRVAFDILTKLGMKVHSLGMGKDAIAQLDRETYEIILLDIDLPDISGVEVSKRIKETFAHPPYLVAWTAHALPGSEEFFKSSGFDSYLKKPSLKRDWILFLERYVQSRPKPAD
;
A
#
# COMPACT_ATOMS: atom_id res chain seq x y z
N MET A 1 36.72 25.09 1.88
CA MET A 1 37.72 26.00 2.50
C MET A 1 37.34 27.49 2.48
N HIS A 2 36.34 27.95 1.72
CA HIS A 2 35.95 29.39 1.72
C HIS A 2 35.09 29.86 2.92
N SER A 3 34.36 28.97 3.59
CA SER A 3 33.50 29.36 4.72
C SER A 3 34.27 29.82 5.97
N ASN A 4 35.48 29.29 6.20
CA ASN A 4 36.30 29.67 7.36
C ASN A 4 36.80 31.12 7.31
N ARG A 5 36.89 31.75 6.12
CA ARG A 5 37.38 33.14 5.98
C ARG A 5 36.36 34.22 6.38
N VAL A 6 35.07 33.88 6.41
CA VAL A 6 33.99 34.82 6.79
C VAL A 6 33.53 34.60 8.24
N ILE A 7 33.56 33.35 8.72
CA ILE A 7 33.13 33.02 10.08
C ILE A 7 34.12 33.55 11.13
N PHE A 8 35.42 33.50 10.85
CA PHE A 8 36.45 33.96 11.78
C PHE A 8 36.39 35.47 12.10
N PRO A 9 36.22 36.40 11.13
CA PRO A 9 36.05 37.82 11.45
C PRO A 9 34.71 38.11 12.14
N ILE A 10 33.63 37.40 11.83
CA ILE A 10 32.34 37.56 12.55
C ILE A 10 32.46 37.06 13.99
N PHE A 11 33.17 35.96 14.21
CA PHE A 11 33.48 35.44 15.55
C PHE A 11 34.30 36.43 16.38
N ILE A 12 35.35 37.00 15.78
CA ILE A 12 36.15 38.06 16.41
C ILE A 12 35.28 39.30 16.68
N LEU A 13 34.40 39.69 15.74
CA LEU A 13 33.49 40.83 15.93
C LEU A 13 32.51 40.60 17.07
N CYS A 14 31.92 39.40 17.19
CA CYS A 14 31.01 39.05 18.30
C CYS A 14 31.74 39.01 19.64
N ILE A 15 32.95 38.45 19.68
CA ILE A 15 33.80 38.48 20.89
C ILE A 15 34.14 39.93 21.24
N LEU A 16 34.60 40.74 20.29
CA LEU A 16 34.93 42.15 20.50
C LEU A 16 33.73 42.98 20.94
N LEU A 17 32.54 42.76 20.35
CA LEU A 17 31.30 43.44 20.76
C LEU A 17 30.87 43.03 22.19
N SER A 18 31.01 41.75 22.54
CA SER A 18 30.71 41.26 23.91
C SER A 18 31.75 41.73 24.94
N TRP A 19 33.02 41.87 24.54
CA TRP A 19 34.13 42.26 25.42
C TRP A 19 34.19 43.77 25.64
N ASN A 20 33.80 44.57 24.65
CA ASN A 20 33.97 46.03 24.67
C ASN A 20 32.76 46.80 25.23
N CYS A 21 31.62 46.12 25.49
CA CYS A 21 30.41 46.76 26.03
C CYS A 21 30.46 47.07 27.54
N GLY A 22 31.54 46.72 28.25
CA GLY A 22 31.56 46.73 29.72
C GLY A 22 32.77 47.35 30.41
N ARG A 23 33.71 48.01 29.70
CA ARG A 23 34.80 48.73 30.39
C ARG A 23 34.26 50.00 31.05
N THR A 24 33.75 49.83 32.27
CA THR A 24 33.78 50.89 33.28
C THR A 24 35.09 50.72 34.02
N ASP A 25 35.92 51.76 34.01
CA ASP A 25 37.15 51.77 34.80
C ASP A 25 36.75 51.77 36.27
N TYR A 26 37.16 50.72 36.99
CA TYR A 26 36.98 50.64 38.43
C TYR A 26 38.20 51.22 39.12
N ASP A 27 37.96 52.03 40.14
CA ASP A 27 38.97 52.32 41.14
C ASP A 27 38.79 51.34 42.31
N LEU A 28 39.89 50.70 42.71
CA LEU A 28 39.91 49.82 43.87
C LEU A 28 40.12 50.70 45.10
N GLY A 29 39.03 51.25 45.63
CA GLY A 29 39.10 51.99 46.89
C GLY A 29 39.67 51.10 48.00
N GLU A 30 40.78 51.50 48.59
CA GLU A 30 41.31 50.80 49.77
C GLU A 30 40.51 51.21 51.01
N ILE A 31 39.59 50.35 51.45
CA ILE A 31 38.92 50.47 52.75
C ILE A 31 39.73 49.69 53.78
N ARG A 32 40.23 50.39 54.80
CA ARG A 32 40.93 49.79 55.95
C ARG A 32 40.31 50.31 57.24
N GLU A 33 40.06 49.40 58.18
CA GLU A 33 39.48 49.71 59.50
C GLU A 33 38.19 50.56 59.41
N GLY A 34 37.33 50.26 58.44
CA GLY A 34 36.06 50.96 58.23
C GLY A 34 36.18 52.38 57.71
N LYS A 35 37.35 52.80 57.19
CA LYS A 35 37.55 54.14 56.61
C LYS A 35 37.91 54.04 55.13
N LEU A 36 37.17 54.77 54.31
CA LEU A 36 37.45 54.90 52.88
C LEU A 36 38.37 56.10 52.62
N ASN A 37 39.51 55.86 51.98
CA ASN A 37 40.39 56.91 51.48
C ASN A 37 40.13 57.17 49.99
N THR A 38 39.55 58.32 49.64
CA THR A 38 39.22 58.67 48.25
C THR A 38 40.19 59.69 47.63
N LYS A 39 41.39 59.90 48.19
CA LYS A 39 42.30 60.97 47.72
C LYS A 39 42.71 60.86 46.25
N THR A 40 42.66 59.67 45.66
CA THR A 40 43.06 59.40 44.26
C THR A 40 41.89 59.15 43.31
N TRP A 41 40.66 59.09 43.84
CA TRP A 41 39.49 58.70 43.07
C TRP A 41 38.87 59.91 42.33
N ASP A 42 38.66 59.77 41.02
CA ASP A 42 37.90 60.73 40.21
C ASP A 42 36.46 60.21 39.99
N PRO A 43 35.46 60.77 40.70
CA PRO A 43 34.06 60.30 40.64
C PRO A 43 33.40 60.53 39.27
N ASN A 44 33.95 61.39 38.42
CA ASN A 44 33.40 61.64 37.08
C ASN A 44 33.87 60.61 36.04
N LYS A 45 34.93 59.85 36.31
CA LYS A 45 35.50 58.87 35.36
C LYS A 45 35.27 57.43 35.75
N THR A 46 35.31 57.12 37.05
CA THR A 46 35.39 55.74 37.55
C THR A 46 34.33 55.45 38.58
N ILE A 47 33.85 54.21 38.61
CA ILE A 47 32.98 53.71 39.68
C ILE A 47 33.88 53.15 40.78
N LEU A 48 33.63 53.53 42.03
CA LEU A 48 34.36 53.06 43.19
C LEU A 48 33.69 51.82 43.77
N SER A 49 34.43 50.72 43.85
CA SER A 49 33.99 49.51 44.54
C SER A 49 34.31 49.63 46.03
N LEU A 50 33.33 49.45 46.91
CA LEU A 50 33.53 49.55 48.36
C LEU A 50 34.07 48.26 48.98
N LYS A 51 35.12 47.71 48.37
CA LYS A 51 35.78 46.48 48.81
C LYS A 51 36.76 46.78 49.96
N GLY A 52 36.79 45.93 50.98
CA GLY A 52 37.74 46.02 52.09
C GLY A 52 37.10 45.80 53.45
N ASP A 53 37.78 46.25 54.51
CA ASP A 53 37.40 45.91 55.89
C ASP A 53 36.44 46.95 56.48
N TRP A 54 35.18 46.55 56.68
CA TRP A 54 34.16 47.41 57.28
C TRP A 54 34.02 47.13 58.78
N GLU A 55 33.62 48.13 59.56
CA GLU A 55 33.29 47.91 60.97
C GLU A 55 31.97 47.14 61.04
N LEU A 56 31.91 46.08 61.85
CA LEU A 56 30.76 45.20 62.03
C LEU A 56 30.44 45.07 63.51
N VAL A 57 29.20 45.38 63.88
CA VAL A 57 28.65 45.17 65.22
C VAL A 57 27.54 44.13 65.15
N PRO A 58 27.84 42.86 65.51
CA PRO A 58 26.84 41.79 65.50
C PRO A 58 25.81 42.00 66.62
N GLY A 59 24.55 41.64 66.34
CA GLY A 59 23.46 41.65 67.31
C GLY A 59 22.96 43.03 67.73
N LYS A 60 23.35 44.11 67.05
CA LYS A 60 22.89 45.47 67.32
C LYS A 60 22.54 46.23 66.04
N PHE A 61 21.63 47.18 66.18
CA PHE A 61 21.24 48.15 65.16
C PHE A 61 21.64 49.56 65.62
N LEU A 62 22.75 50.08 65.10
CA LEU A 62 23.35 51.32 65.64
C LEU A 62 22.70 52.61 65.12
N ALA A 63 22.04 52.56 63.97
CA ALA A 63 21.46 53.75 63.34
C ALA A 63 19.99 53.93 63.73
N SER A 64 19.22 52.83 63.78
CA SER A 64 17.83 52.87 64.24
C SER A 64 17.70 52.93 65.76
N GLU A 65 18.67 52.40 66.51
CA GLU A 65 18.71 52.40 67.98
C GLU A 65 20.06 52.92 68.51
N PRO A 66 20.34 54.23 68.41
CA PRO A 66 21.60 54.80 68.86
C PRO A 66 21.78 54.64 70.38
N GLU A 67 22.76 53.82 70.79
CA GLU A 67 23.14 53.64 72.20
C GLU A 67 24.06 54.76 72.73
N LEU A 68 24.12 54.88 74.06
CA LEU A 68 25.10 55.74 74.74
C LEU A 68 26.53 55.22 74.51
N PRO A 69 27.53 56.09 74.28
CA PRO A 69 28.91 55.73 73.88
C PRO A 69 29.64 54.70 74.77
N GLN A 70 29.18 54.46 75.99
CA GLN A 70 29.79 53.53 76.96
C GLN A 70 29.39 52.06 76.77
N GLN A 71 28.40 51.73 75.91
CA GLN A 71 27.92 50.35 75.67
C GLN A 71 28.39 49.73 74.34
N ILE A 72 29.21 50.45 73.58
CA ILE A 72 29.75 49.95 72.30
C ILE A 72 30.82 48.90 72.61
N GLN A 73 30.49 47.64 72.32
CA GLN A 73 31.42 46.51 72.37
C GLN A 73 32.61 46.73 71.43
N GLU A 74 33.69 45.98 71.69
CA GLU A 74 34.92 45.95 70.90
C GLU A 74 34.65 45.85 69.38
N LYS A 75 35.23 46.78 68.61
CA LYS A 75 35.01 46.91 67.17
C LYS A 75 35.55 45.69 66.42
N ILE A 76 34.71 45.05 65.61
CA ILE A 76 35.10 43.94 64.76
C ILE A 76 35.18 44.45 63.32
N TYR A 77 36.19 44.03 62.57
CA TYR A 77 36.33 44.40 61.16
C TYR A 77 36.07 43.18 60.28
N ALA A 78 35.14 43.33 59.33
CA ALA A 78 34.73 42.26 58.43
C ALA A 78 35.12 42.62 56.99
N PRO A 79 35.85 41.74 56.27
CA PRO A 79 36.18 41.97 54.88
C PRO A 79 34.94 41.83 54.01
N ILE A 80 34.79 42.72 53.04
CA ILE A 80 33.72 42.70 52.05
C ILE A 80 34.32 42.50 50.66
N PRO A 81 33.81 41.55 49.85
CA PRO A 81 32.67 40.68 50.12
C PRO A 81 33.05 39.47 51.01
N GLN A 82 32.19 39.10 51.96
CA GLN A 82 32.27 37.84 52.69
C GLN A 82 30.90 37.41 53.22
N ILE A 83 30.66 36.10 53.32
CA ILE A 83 29.48 35.54 53.99
C ILE A 83 29.69 35.41 55.50
N TRP A 84 28.63 35.64 56.28
CA TRP A 84 28.62 35.48 57.74
C TRP A 84 28.96 34.07 58.22
N ASN A 85 28.75 33.06 57.40
CA ASN A 85 28.95 31.64 57.73
C ASN A 85 30.41 31.31 58.09
N GLU A 86 31.36 32.13 57.65
CA GLU A 86 32.80 31.95 57.88
C GLU A 86 33.33 32.83 59.02
N PHE A 87 32.48 33.73 59.55
CA PHE A 87 32.93 34.78 60.44
C PHE A 87 33.08 34.28 61.89
N THR A 88 34.32 34.18 62.36
CA THR A 88 34.66 33.66 63.68
C THR A 88 35.36 34.70 64.55
N LYS A 89 35.04 34.73 65.84
CA LYS A 89 35.77 35.48 66.88
C LYS A 89 36.05 34.54 68.05
N ASP A 90 37.29 34.53 68.52
CA ASP A 90 37.77 33.65 69.60
C ASP A 90 37.42 32.16 69.38
N GLY A 91 37.47 31.70 68.12
CA GLY A 91 37.14 30.33 67.72
C GLY A 91 35.64 29.99 67.68
N LYS A 92 34.74 30.95 67.92
CA LYS A 92 33.27 30.77 67.81
C LYS A 92 32.71 31.52 66.62
N LEU A 93 31.74 30.92 65.93
CA LEU A 93 30.99 31.58 64.86
C LEU A 93 30.13 32.70 65.44
N LEU A 94 30.28 33.90 64.89
CA LEU A 94 29.48 35.06 65.29
C LEU A 94 28.05 34.97 64.76
N PHE A 95 27.87 34.29 63.62
CA PHE A 95 26.57 34.05 62.99
C PHE A 95 26.44 32.57 62.61
N PRO A 96 26.00 31.69 63.54
CA PRO A 96 25.78 30.28 63.24
C PRO A 96 24.84 30.10 62.03
N ASN A 97 25.24 29.27 61.06
CA ASN A 97 24.51 29.06 59.80
C ASN A 97 24.26 30.35 58.99
N GLY A 98 25.07 31.39 59.20
CA GLY A 98 24.89 32.70 58.56
C GLY A 98 23.65 33.45 59.05
N LYS A 99 23.04 33.05 60.16
CA LYS A 99 21.81 33.63 60.70
C LYS A 99 22.10 34.66 61.79
N GLY A 100 21.34 35.75 61.79
CA GLY A 100 21.39 36.79 62.80
C GLY A 100 21.12 38.17 62.22
N PHE A 101 21.54 39.20 62.95
CA PHE A 101 21.43 40.58 62.52
C PHE A 101 22.63 41.38 63.02
N GLY A 102 22.92 42.52 62.40
CA GLY A 102 24.02 43.41 62.82
C GLY A 102 24.14 44.64 61.95
N THR A 103 24.97 45.59 62.38
CA THR A 103 25.28 46.82 61.63
C THR A 103 26.68 46.76 61.04
N TYR A 104 26.78 46.99 59.73
CA TYR A 104 28.03 47.34 59.07
C TYR A 104 28.16 48.86 58.97
N THR A 105 29.31 49.41 59.37
CA THR A 105 29.58 50.85 59.33
C THR A 105 30.80 51.14 58.48
N LEU A 106 30.65 52.14 57.59
CA LEU A 106 31.71 52.70 56.78
C LEU A 106 31.79 54.22 56.99
N TYR A 107 32.97 54.70 57.33
CA TYR A 107 33.29 56.12 57.40
C TYR A 107 33.88 56.59 56.07
N LEU A 108 33.29 57.65 55.53
CA LEU A 108 33.58 58.18 54.21
C LEU A 108 34.20 59.58 54.35
N GLN A 109 35.24 59.85 53.57
CA GLN A 109 35.82 61.19 53.46
C GLN A 109 36.01 61.53 51.99
N PHE A 110 35.00 62.14 51.38
CA PHE A 110 35.06 62.61 50.00
C PHE A 110 35.76 63.97 49.88
N PRO A 111 36.34 64.33 48.71
CA PRO A 111 36.85 65.67 48.45
C PRO A 111 35.77 66.76 48.61
N GLU A 112 36.15 67.94 49.09
CA GLU A 112 35.28 69.13 49.06
C GLU A 112 34.87 69.43 47.60
N ASN A 113 33.58 69.62 47.35
CA ASN A 113 32.94 69.72 46.01
C ASN A 113 32.84 68.42 45.19
N SER A 114 32.71 67.27 45.85
CA SER A 114 32.32 66.05 45.15
C SER A 114 30.96 66.21 44.45
N PRO A 115 30.78 65.68 43.22
CA PRO A 115 29.49 65.71 42.53
C PRO A 115 28.44 64.92 43.31
N GLU A 116 27.17 65.03 42.93
CA GLU A 116 26.13 64.15 43.47
C GLU A 116 26.50 62.69 43.21
N LEU A 117 26.43 61.86 44.25
CA LEU A 117 26.81 60.46 44.20
C LEU A 117 25.59 59.57 44.42
N MET A 118 25.64 58.39 43.81
CA MET A 118 24.65 57.35 43.93
C MET A 118 25.33 56.08 44.43
N LEU A 119 24.71 55.43 45.40
CA LEU A 119 25.10 54.12 45.92
C LEU A 119 24.27 53.05 45.23
N LYS A 120 24.94 52.05 44.67
CA LYS A 120 24.32 50.83 44.18
C LYS A 120 24.66 49.69 45.13
N VAL A 121 23.64 49.04 45.66
CA VAL A 121 23.77 47.85 46.50
C VAL A 121 23.23 46.65 45.72
N PRO A 122 24.09 45.69 45.35
CA PRO A 122 23.63 44.44 44.72
C PRO A 122 22.64 43.69 45.59
N ASP A 123 21.85 42.79 45.00
CA ASP A 123 20.99 41.88 45.76
C ASP A 123 21.80 41.08 46.80
N LEU A 124 21.49 41.28 48.08
CA LEU A 124 22.14 40.61 49.20
C LEU A 124 21.37 39.38 49.69
N GLY A 125 20.25 38.97 49.07
CA GLY A 125 19.47 37.82 49.53
C GLY A 125 18.81 37.96 50.92
N THR A 126 19.07 39.07 51.63
CA THR A 126 18.65 39.35 53.02
C THR A 126 17.85 40.65 53.07
N SER A 127 17.21 40.92 54.20
CA SER A 127 16.64 42.25 54.45
C SER A 127 17.70 43.21 54.99
N TYR A 128 17.70 44.45 54.53
CA TYR A 128 18.62 45.47 55.02
C TYR A 128 18.07 46.89 54.94
N SER A 129 18.57 47.78 55.79
CA SER A 129 18.29 49.21 55.79
C SER A 129 19.59 49.99 55.69
N ILE A 130 19.61 51.01 54.83
CA ILE A 130 20.77 51.88 54.60
C ILE A 130 20.52 53.22 55.28
N TYR A 131 21.48 53.64 56.11
CA TYR A 131 21.45 54.94 56.77
C TYR A 131 22.66 55.77 56.37
N ALA A 132 22.43 57.07 56.19
CA ALA A 132 23.46 58.08 55.94
C ALA A 132 23.46 59.10 57.07
N ASP A 133 24.56 59.18 57.81
CA ASP A 133 24.69 60.05 58.99
C ASP A 133 23.49 59.92 59.96
N GLY A 134 23.01 58.69 60.17
CA GLY A 134 21.87 58.36 61.03
C GLY A 134 20.47 58.57 60.41
N LYS A 135 20.36 59.10 59.19
CA LYS A 135 19.08 59.21 58.48
C LYS A 135 18.84 58.00 57.57
N LEU A 136 17.65 57.41 57.65
CA LEU A 136 17.25 56.30 56.79
C LEU A 136 17.18 56.77 55.32
N LEU A 137 17.89 56.08 54.43
CA LEU A 137 17.84 56.33 52.99
C LEU A 137 16.92 55.34 52.28
N GLU A 138 17.06 54.04 52.56
CA GLU A 138 16.33 52.97 51.85
C GLU A 138 16.19 51.74 52.75
N THR A 139 15.13 50.96 52.55
CA THR A 139 14.96 49.65 53.20
C THR A 139 14.51 48.61 52.18
N VAL A 140 15.27 47.53 52.07
CA VAL A 140 14.94 46.39 51.21
C VAL A 140 14.40 45.24 52.07
N GLY A 141 13.13 44.90 51.85
CA GLY A 141 12.39 43.96 52.68
C GLY A 141 11.96 44.56 54.01
N LYS A 142 11.95 43.76 55.07
CA LYS A 142 11.65 44.17 56.44
C LYS A 142 12.78 43.74 57.35
N VAL A 143 13.49 44.71 57.92
CA VAL A 143 14.60 44.48 58.86
C VAL A 143 14.03 44.22 60.25
N GLY A 144 14.56 43.21 60.95
CA GLY A 144 14.04 42.78 62.23
C GLY A 144 15.03 41.90 62.99
N LYS A 145 14.88 41.81 64.31
CA LYS A 145 15.83 41.10 65.18
C LYS A 145 15.51 39.61 65.35
N THR A 146 14.38 39.16 64.83
CA THR A 146 13.89 37.77 64.94
C THR A 146 13.38 37.26 63.59
N PRO A 147 13.25 35.93 63.42
CA PRO A 147 12.69 35.34 62.19
C PRO A 147 11.29 35.84 61.81
N GLU A 148 10.46 36.20 62.79
CA GLU A 148 9.07 36.67 62.57
C GLU A 148 9.00 38.15 62.18
N THR A 149 10.04 38.92 62.55
CA THR A 149 10.10 40.37 62.32
C THR A 149 10.93 40.73 61.09
N SER A 150 11.72 39.80 60.56
CA SER A 150 12.55 39.97 59.36
C SER A 150 11.96 39.25 58.15
N VAL A 151 11.79 39.98 57.04
CA VAL A 151 11.32 39.43 55.75
C VAL A 151 12.28 39.90 54.66
N PRO A 152 13.03 39.01 53.99
CA PRO A 152 13.94 39.42 52.93
C PRO A 152 13.17 39.83 51.66
N PHE A 153 13.84 40.61 50.81
CA PHE A 153 13.35 40.94 49.47
C PHE A 153 14.53 40.94 48.50
N LEU A 154 14.39 40.28 47.36
CA LEU A 154 15.46 40.09 46.38
C LEU A 154 15.48 41.26 45.40
N GLN A 155 16.30 42.28 45.67
CA GLN A 155 16.37 43.47 44.84
C GLN A 155 17.75 44.14 44.90
N THR A 156 18.22 44.61 43.75
CA THR A 156 19.32 45.58 43.67
C THR A 156 18.79 46.97 44.02
N SER A 157 19.34 47.59 45.05
CA SER A 157 18.97 48.94 45.49
C SER A 157 19.88 50.00 44.86
N ILE A 158 19.29 51.14 44.50
CA ILE A 158 20.01 52.33 44.05
C ILE A 158 19.50 53.54 44.84
N VAL A 159 20.40 54.29 45.46
CA VAL A 159 20.02 55.38 46.36
C VAL A 159 20.93 56.58 46.16
N LEU A 160 20.35 57.79 46.13
CA LEU A 160 21.12 59.03 46.09
C LEU A 160 21.74 59.29 47.47
N LEU A 161 23.03 59.65 47.48
CA LEU A 161 23.76 59.94 48.70
C LEU A 161 23.68 61.44 49.02
N PRO A 162 23.45 61.82 50.30
CA PRO A 162 23.53 63.22 50.73
C PRO A 162 24.92 63.83 50.47
N GLN A 163 24.97 65.13 50.18
CA GLN A 163 26.24 65.85 50.09
C GLN A 163 26.96 65.86 51.45
N ASN A 164 28.30 65.78 51.42
CA ASN A 164 29.18 65.78 52.60
C ASN A 164 28.93 64.61 53.59
N LEU A 165 28.43 63.48 53.08
CA LEU A 165 28.23 62.25 53.82
C LEU A 165 29.51 61.80 54.54
N LYS A 166 29.42 61.52 55.84
CA LYS A 166 30.57 61.07 56.66
C LYS A 166 30.47 59.60 57.07
N ARG A 167 29.26 59.07 57.21
CA ARG A 167 29.02 57.72 57.71
C ARG A 167 27.87 57.04 56.95
N LEU A 168 28.12 55.83 56.48
CA LEU A 168 27.11 54.88 56.02
C LEU A 168 26.96 53.74 57.02
N ASP A 169 25.73 53.43 57.40
CA ASP A 169 25.40 52.24 58.18
C ASP A 169 24.46 51.33 57.39
N PHE A 170 24.75 50.04 57.39
CA PHE A 170 23.93 48.98 56.81
C PHE A 170 23.44 48.08 57.94
N GLU A 171 22.17 48.17 58.28
CA GLU A 171 21.53 47.29 59.26
C GLU A 171 20.98 46.08 58.51
N ILE A 172 21.58 44.91 58.71
CA ILE A 172 21.27 43.68 57.96
C ILE A 172 20.62 42.68 58.90
N SER A 173 19.58 41.99 58.43
CA SER A 173 18.95 40.86 59.11
C SER A 173 18.83 39.67 58.17
N ASN A 174 19.33 38.51 58.61
CA ASN A 174 19.20 37.26 57.91
C ASN A 174 18.70 36.15 58.82
N PHE A 175 17.44 35.77 58.65
CA PHE A 175 16.89 34.57 59.29
C PHE A 175 16.40 33.53 58.27
N ALA A 176 16.22 33.93 57.01
CA ALA A 176 15.63 33.08 55.97
C ALA A 176 16.67 32.49 54.99
N HIS A 177 17.63 33.28 54.51
CA HIS A 177 18.59 32.86 53.49
C HIS A 177 19.77 32.05 54.09
N ILE A 178 20.37 31.15 53.31
CA ILE A 178 21.48 30.27 53.79
C ILE A 178 22.79 31.00 54.05
N ASN A 179 22.98 32.13 53.36
CA ASN A 179 24.11 33.02 53.51
C ASN A 179 23.61 34.33 54.14
N GLY A 180 24.42 34.93 55.02
CA GLY A 180 24.16 36.20 55.70
C GLY A 180 25.26 37.24 55.43
N GLY A 181 24.95 38.53 55.57
CA GLY A 181 25.94 39.61 55.51
C GLY A 181 26.14 40.27 54.14
N LEU A 182 27.24 41.01 53.98
CA LEU A 182 27.61 41.72 52.75
C LEU A 182 28.53 40.84 51.89
N TRP A 183 27.97 39.86 51.21
CA TRP A 183 28.71 38.97 50.30
C TRP A 183 28.78 39.47 48.85
N PHE A 184 28.20 40.63 48.56
CA PHE A 184 28.46 41.39 47.35
C PHE A 184 28.90 42.80 47.72
N THR A 185 29.78 43.38 46.91
CA THR A 185 30.37 44.68 47.19
C THR A 185 29.46 45.81 46.70
N PRO A 186 29.04 46.75 47.57
CA PRO A 186 28.35 47.96 47.13
C PRO A 186 29.28 48.87 46.29
N GLU A 187 28.68 49.68 45.42
CA GLU A 187 29.40 50.54 44.48
C GLU A 187 28.93 51.99 44.61
N ILE A 188 29.84 52.95 44.53
CA ILE A 188 29.52 54.39 44.51
C ILE A 188 30.03 55.01 43.22
N GLY A 189 29.23 55.90 42.62
CA GLY A 189 29.64 56.72 41.49
C GLY A 189 28.64 57.84 41.23
N THR A 190 28.88 58.64 40.20
CA THR A 190 27.88 59.62 39.76
C THR A 190 26.61 58.90 39.24
N PRO A 191 25.42 59.51 39.37
CA PRO A 191 24.17 58.96 38.85
C PRO A 191 24.28 58.52 37.38
N ALA A 192 24.96 59.31 36.55
CA ALA A 192 25.16 59.00 35.13
C ALA A 192 25.94 57.69 34.92
N LEU A 193 27.02 57.45 35.65
CA LEU A 193 27.84 56.23 35.52
C LEU A 193 27.10 55.00 36.05
N ILE A 194 26.50 55.10 37.24
CA ILE A 194 25.77 53.98 37.87
C ILE A 194 24.55 53.59 37.01
N LEU A 195 23.73 54.55 36.59
CA LEU A 195 22.56 54.28 35.75
C LEU A 195 22.95 53.76 34.36
N LYS A 196 24.00 54.31 33.74
CA LYS A 196 24.51 53.79 32.46
C LYS A 196 24.91 52.32 32.56
N LYS A 197 25.64 51.94 33.62
CA LYS A 197 26.05 50.55 33.86
C LYS A 197 24.84 49.64 34.13
N LEU A 198 23.89 50.09 34.97
CA LEU A 198 22.67 49.35 35.28
C LEU A 198 21.83 49.12 34.01
N HIS A 199 21.50 50.18 33.28
CA HIS A 199 20.71 50.10 32.05
C HIS A 199 21.42 49.29 30.97
N SER A 200 22.74 49.41 30.83
CA SER A 200 23.50 48.59 29.85
C SER A 200 23.43 47.10 30.20
N SER A 201 23.55 46.74 31.48
CA SER A 201 23.41 45.35 31.93
C SER A 201 21.99 44.84 31.68
N GLN A 202 20.97 45.60 32.09
CA GLN A 202 19.56 45.23 31.90
C GLN A 202 19.19 45.13 30.42
N ALA A 203 19.70 46.02 29.57
CA ALA A 203 19.45 45.98 28.13
C ALA A 203 20.00 44.70 27.50
N VAL A 204 21.19 44.25 27.90
CA VAL A 204 21.77 42.97 27.44
C VAL A 204 20.93 41.78 27.91
N ASP A 205 20.50 41.77 29.17
CA ASP A 205 19.66 40.70 29.73
C ASP A 205 18.30 40.63 29.02
N ILE A 206 17.63 41.77 28.81
CA ILE A 206 16.33 41.87 28.13
C ILE A 206 16.46 41.47 26.66
N ALA A 207 17.47 41.99 25.94
CA ALA A 207 17.68 41.68 24.53
C ALA A 207 17.99 40.19 24.32
N SER A 208 18.84 39.62 25.17
CA SER A 208 19.17 38.19 25.14
C SER A 208 17.93 37.34 25.45
N SER A 209 17.16 37.73 26.47
CA SER A 209 15.91 37.05 26.83
C SER A 209 14.88 37.08 25.71
N ALA A 210 14.68 38.22 25.05
CA ALA A 210 13.75 38.35 23.94
C ALA A 210 14.16 37.46 22.76
N ALA A 211 15.45 37.44 22.40
CA ALA A 211 15.96 36.58 21.33
C ALA A 211 15.76 35.09 21.65
N VAL A 212 16.05 34.67 22.88
CA VAL A 212 15.87 33.29 23.33
C VAL A 212 14.38 32.92 23.39
N LEU A 213 13.50 33.84 23.79
CA LEU A 213 12.06 33.61 23.84
C LEU A 213 11.46 33.40 22.44
N VAL A 214 11.82 34.24 21.47
CA VAL A 214 11.40 34.06 20.07
C VAL A 214 11.86 32.70 19.56
N LEU A 215 13.09 32.30 19.87
CA LEU A 215 13.62 31.01 19.48
C LEU A 215 12.89 29.85 20.18
N ALA A 216 12.54 29.99 21.45
CA ALA A 216 11.74 29.00 22.17
C ALA A 216 10.36 28.81 21.52
N ILE A 217 9.67 29.90 21.21
CA ILE A 217 8.35 29.88 20.54
C ILE A 217 8.47 29.22 19.16
N TYR A 218 9.49 29.58 18.38
CA TYR A 218 9.76 28.95 17.08
C TYR A 218 9.92 27.43 17.20
N GLN A 219 10.67 26.96 18.19
CA GLN A 219 10.95 25.54 18.40
C GLN A 219 9.72 24.78 18.90
N ILE A 220 8.87 25.41 19.71
CA ILE A 220 7.56 24.86 20.08
C ILE A 220 6.68 24.71 18.84
N MET A 221 6.61 25.72 17.97
CA MET A 221 5.83 25.65 16.73
C MET A 221 6.37 24.57 15.78
N ALA A 222 7.69 24.47 15.63
CA ALA A 222 8.33 23.42 14.85
C ALA A 222 8.01 22.02 15.39
N PHE A 223 8.02 21.86 16.72
CA PHE A 223 7.67 20.60 17.37
C PHE A 223 6.19 20.25 17.19
N LEU A 224 5.29 21.22 17.34
CA LEU A 224 3.85 21.00 17.14
C LEU A 224 3.52 20.55 15.70
N ARG A 225 4.29 21.03 14.72
CA ARG A 225 4.14 20.67 13.30
C ARG A 225 4.71 19.29 12.98
N THR A 226 5.89 18.97 13.51
CA THR A 226 6.61 17.72 13.15
C THR A 226 6.27 16.55 14.06
N ARG A 227 6.05 16.78 15.36
CA ARG A 227 5.78 15.83 16.47
C ARG A 227 6.74 14.64 16.63
N GLU A 228 7.70 14.45 15.72
CA GLU A 228 8.64 13.34 15.74
C GLU A 228 9.98 13.67 16.42
N GLU A 229 10.42 14.94 16.37
CA GLU A 229 11.73 15.36 16.87
C GLU A 229 11.68 15.92 18.31
N LYS A 230 11.89 15.04 19.30
CA LYS A 230 11.98 15.43 20.73
C LYS A 230 13.05 16.49 21.05
N SER A 231 14.09 16.59 20.22
CA SER A 231 15.16 17.59 20.39
C SER A 231 14.63 19.02 20.37
N GLN A 232 13.62 19.30 19.53
CA GLN A 232 13.00 20.62 19.43
C GLN A 232 12.27 21.01 20.73
N LEU A 233 11.59 20.05 21.37
CA LEU A 233 10.93 20.25 22.65
C LEU A 233 11.94 20.53 23.78
N TYR A 234 13.00 19.72 23.90
CA TYR A 234 14.01 19.94 24.94
C TYR A 234 14.77 21.25 24.77
N PHE A 235 15.03 21.63 23.51
CA PHE A 235 15.63 22.93 23.23
C PHE A 235 14.71 24.08 23.63
N ALA A 236 13.40 23.98 23.34
CA ALA A 236 12.42 24.98 23.78
C ALA A 236 12.36 25.10 25.31
N LEU A 237 12.36 23.96 26.03
CA LEU A 237 12.39 23.95 27.50
C LEU A 237 13.67 24.59 28.05
N PHE A 238 14.82 24.27 27.47
CA PHE A 238 16.11 24.91 27.78
C PHE A 238 16.06 26.43 27.56
N SER A 239 15.51 26.87 26.43
CA SER A 239 15.37 28.29 26.10
C SER A 239 14.42 29.02 27.06
N LEU A 240 13.25 28.45 27.38
CA LEU A 240 12.33 29.03 28.35
C LEU A 240 12.97 29.14 29.74
N ALA A 241 13.64 28.08 30.21
CA ALA A 241 14.36 28.11 31.48
C ALA A 241 15.46 29.18 31.50
N SER A 242 16.15 29.38 30.38
CA SER A 242 17.15 30.44 30.22
C SER A 242 16.53 31.84 30.37
N VAL A 243 15.37 32.07 29.74
CA VAL A 243 14.64 33.34 29.86
C VAL A 243 14.27 33.60 31.32
N PHE A 244 13.65 32.64 32.00
CA PHE A 244 13.33 32.78 33.42
C PHE A 244 14.58 33.06 34.27
N ARG A 245 15.67 32.33 34.02
CA ARG A 245 16.95 32.52 34.73
C ARG A 245 17.46 33.97 34.59
N PHE A 246 17.41 34.57 33.41
CA PHE A 246 17.86 35.97 33.21
C PHE A 246 17.01 36.98 33.99
N PHE A 247 15.69 36.80 34.02
CA PHE A 247 14.81 37.68 34.78
C PHE A 247 14.97 37.50 36.30
N LEU A 248 15.26 36.28 36.74
CA LEU A 248 15.37 35.92 38.15
C LEU A 248 16.75 36.18 38.75
N THR A 249 17.81 36.34 37.95
CA THR A 249 19.20 36.54 38.43
C THR A 249 19.76 37.90 38.05
N GLY A 250 21.00 38.20 38.44
CA GLY A 250 21.64 39.49 38.14
C GLY A 250 20.96 40.64 38.87
N ASN A 251 20.34 41.56 38.11
CA ASN A 251 19.68 42.74 38.68
C ASN A 251 18.23 42.49 39.17
N ARG A 252 17.79 41.22 39.24
CA ARG A 252 16.45 40.82 39.75
C ARG A 252 15.28 41.55 39.06
N LEU A 253 15.32 41.60 37.72
CA LEU A 253 14.27 42.23 36.90
C LEU A 253 12.87 41.70 37.24
N PHE A 254 12.75 40.40 37.53
CA PHE A 254 11.49 39.78 37.93
C PHE A 254 10.86 40.45 39.17
N ASN A 255 11.65 40.67 40.22
CA ASN A 255 11.17 41.29 41.46
C ASN A 255 10.86 42.78 41.30
N TYR A 256 11.53 43.46 40.36
CA TYR A 256 11.19 44.84 40.00
C TYR A 256 9.83 44.94 39.28
N VAL A 257 9.56 44.00 38.37
CA VAL A 257 8.30 43.96 37.61
C VAL A 257 7.13 43.42 38.45
N PHE A 258 7.40 42.46 39.34
CA PHE A 258 6.41 41.80 40.18
C PHE A 258 6.74 41.93 41.68
N PRO A 259 6.66 43.15 42.25
CA PRO A 259 7.06 43.40 43.63
C PRO A 259 6.16 42.73 44.68
N GLU A 260 4.91 42.42 44.33
CA GLU A 260 3.96 41.75 45.22
C GLU A 260 4.25 40.24 45.39
N VAL A 261 5.10 39.66 44.54
CA VAL A 261 5.42 38.23 44.62
C VAL A 261 6.30 37.98 45.85
N PRO A 262 5.91 37.03 46.73
CA PRO A 262 6.73 36.69 47.89
C PRO A 262 8.15 36.26 47.48
N TRP A 263 9.15 36.71 48.22
CA TRP A 263 10.57 36.42 47.93
C TRP A 263 10.84 34.91 47.77
N GLU A 264 10.14 34.06 48.54
CA GLU A 264 10.31 32.62 48.51
C GLU A 264 9.92 32.03 47.14
N VAL A 265 8.91 32.59 46.47
CA VAL A 265 8.50 32.16 45.13
C VAL A 265 9.60 32.48 44.13
N SER A 266 10.11 33.72 44.13
CA SER A 266 11.22 34.13 43.26
C SER A 266 12.47 33.28 43.51
N TYR A 267 12.76 32.99 44.78
CA TYR A 267 13.89 32.15 45.18
C TYR A 267 13.72 30.69 44.71
N ARG A 268 12.53 30.08 44.85
CA ARG A 268 12.27 28.73 44.32
C ARG A 268 12.39 28.67 42.80
N LEU A 269 11.82 29.66 42.09
CA LEU A 269 11.89 29.75 40.63
C LEU A 269 13.34 29.85 40.16
N GLU A 270 14.21 30.57 40.88
CA GLU A 270 15.63 30.67 40.55
C GLU A 270 16.31 29.28 40.54
N TYR A 271 16.07 28.45 41.56
CA TYR A 271 16.65 27.12 41.67
C TYR A 271 16.06 26.15 40.64
N LEU A 272 14.72 26.17 40.48
CA LEU A 272 14.03 25.35 39.47
C LEU A 272 14.52 25.68 38.06
N SER A 273 14.69 26.97 37.74
CA SER A 273 15.22 27.39 36.44
C SER A 273 16.62 26.83 36.20
N THR A 274 17.47 26.74 37.24
CA THR A 274 18.81 26.15 37.15
C THR A 274 18.76 24.66 36.85
N TYR A 275 17.89 23.91 37.55
CA TYR A 275 17.78 22.46 37.36
C TYR A 275 17.22 22.10 35.98
N VAL A 276 16.19 22.81 35.53
CA VAL A 276 15.57 22.63 34.21
C VAL A 276 16.55 23.05 33.11
N LEU A 277 17.29 24.14 33.29
CA LEU A 277 18.28 24.61 32.31
C LEU A 277 19.36 23.55 32.06
N CYS A 278 20.07 23.12 33.12
CA CYS A 278 21.19 22.19 32.97
C CYS A 278 20.73 20.79 32.51
N SER A 279 19.63 20.28 33.05
CA SER A 279 19.11 18.95 32.69
C SER A 279 18.42 18.95 31.32
N GLY A 280 17.70 20.03 31.00
CA GLY A 280 17.12 20.24 29.68
C GLY A 280 18.20 20.30 28.60
N PHE A 281 19.33 20.93 28.89
CA PHE A 281 20.46 20.99 27.97
C PHE A 281 21.10 19.63 27.68
N LEU A 282 21.32 18.80 28.71
CA LEU A 282 21.84 17.44 28.53
C LEU A 282 20.84 16.56 27.75
N SER A 283 19.54 16.67 28.05
CA SER A 283 18.47 15.96 27.33
C SER A 283 18.40 16.39 25.87
N TYR A 284 18.52 17.69 25.61
CA TYR A 284 18.63 18.26 24.28
C TYR A 284 19.84 17.70 23.53
N SER A 285 21.04 17.75 24.11
CA SER A 285 22.27 17.25 23.49
C SER A 285 22.17 15.76 23.15
N ALA A 286 21.62 14.95 24.08
CA ALA A 286 21.44 13.53 23.89
C ALA A 286 20.43 13.18 22.79
N THR A 287 19.39 14.01 22.61
CA THR A 287 18.38 13.79 21.58
C THR A 287 18.75 14.39 20.22
N ALA A 288 19.54 15.45 20.19
CA ALA A 288 20.12 16.02 18.98
C ALA A 288 21.13 15.07 18.33
N PHE A 289 21.92 14.35 19.14
CA PHE A 289 22.91 13.38 18.68
C PHE A 289 22.68 11.98 19.27
N LYS A 290 21.47 11.40 19.07
CA LYS A 290 21.06 10.10 19.62
C LYS A 290 22.06 8.95 19.44
N GLN A 291 22.84 8.97 18.36
CA GLN A 291 23.81 7.91 18.05
C GLN A 291 25.15 8.07 18.79
N ASP A 292 25.44 9.27 19.29
CA ASP A 292 26.73 9.62 19.91
C ASP A 292 26.64 9.65 21.45
N PHE A 293 25.40 9.65 21.99
CA PHE A 293 25.09 9.54 23.40
C PHE A 293 24.49 8.16 23.74
N HIS A 294 24.63 7.75 25.01
CA HIS A 294 23.99 6.51 25.46
C HIS A 294 22.45 6.66 25.45
N PRO A 295 21.67 5.64 25.05
CA PRO A 295 20.21 5.75 24.92
C PRO A 295 19.48 6.07 26.24
N LYS A 296 20.11 5.79 27.39
CA LYS A 296 19.55 6.12 28.71
C LYS A 296 19.83 7.56 29.18
N THR A 297 20.67 8.32 28.48
CA THR A 297 21.10 9.66 28.92
C THR A 297 19.93 10.62 29.10
N GLU A 298 18.99 10.65 28.14
CA GLU A 298 17.77 11.47 28.23
C GLU A 298 17.00 11.16 29.53
N ARG A 299 16.73 9.87 29.80
CA ARG A 299 16.00 9.45 30.99
C ARG A 299 16.75 9.77 32.28
N ILE A 300 18.06 9.52 32.34
CA ILE A 300 18.89 9.85 33.51
C ILE A 300 18.84 11.35 33.79
N SER A 301 18.98 12.18 32.74
CA SER A 301 18.94 13.62 32.89
C SER A 301 17.59 14.13 33.41
N LEU A 302 16.48 13.55 32.96
CA LEU A 302 15.15 13.90 33.46
C LEU A 302 14.94 13.44 34.91
N ILE A 303 15.43 12.26 35.27
CA ILE A 303 15.38 11.78 36.65
C ILE A 303 16.18 12.71 37.55
N THR A 304 17.40 13.09 37.16
CA THR A 304 18.19 14.09 37.88
C THR A 304 17.40 15.38 38.06
N MET A 305 16.82 15.93 36.99
CA MET A 305 15.99 17.14 37.08
C MET A 305 14.89 17.01 38.15
N LEU A 306 14.15 15.90 38.15
CA LEU A 306 13.05 15.66 39.09
C LEU A 306 13.55 15.46 40.53
N VAL A 307 14.64 14.73 40.72
CA VAL A 307 15.25 14.47 42.04
C VAL A 307 15.63 15.77 42.75
N PHE A 308 16.05 16.80 42.02
CA PHE A 308 16.36 18.11 42.61
C PHE A 308 15.17 19.08 42.61
N SER A 309 14.31 19.04 41.59
CA SER A 309 13.17 19.96 41.48
C SER A 309 12.04 19.66 42.46
N ILE A 310 11.73 18.38 42.71
CA ILE A 310 10.64 18.00 43.62
C ILE A 310 10.93 18.46 45.06
N PRO A 311 12.12 18.20 45.65
CA PRO A 311 12.46 18.74 46.96
C PRO A 311 12.41 20.27 47.02
N THR A 312 12.82 20.98 45.97
CA THR A 312 12.73 22.45 45.91
C THR A 312 11.30 22.98 45.88
N LEU A 313 10.32 22.19 45.44
CA LEU A 313 8.90 22.56 45.51
C LEU A 313 8.26 22.29 46.88
N VAL A 314 8.80 21.35 47.65
CA VAL A 314 8.16 20.87 48.89
C VAL A 314 8.87 21.36 50.15
N LEU A 315 10.21 21.37 50.16
CA LEU A 315 11.00 21.70 51.34
C LEU A 315 11.05 23.22 51.58
N PRO A 316 11.35 23.67 52.81
CA PRO A 316 11.67 25.06 53.11
C PRO A 316 12.99 25.53 52.47
N ALA A 317 13.14 26.85 52.31
CA ALA A 317 14.30 27.51 51.70
C ALA A 317 15.65 27.06 52.26
N GLU A 318 15.75 26.86 53.57
CA GLU A 318 16.99 26.44 54.22
C GLU A 318 17.49 25.06 53.74
N TYR A 319 16.57 24.14 53.44
CA TYR A 319 16.92 22.78 53.06
C TYR A 319 17.18 22.66 51.57
N TYR A 320 16.30 23.19 50.72
CA TYR A 320 16.50 23.05 49.28
C TYR A 320 17.66 23.89 48.76
N ALA A 321 17.98 25.02 49.39
CA ALA A 321 19.12 25.83 48.96
C ALA A 321 20.45 25.06 49.07
N ARG A 322 20.57 24.15 50.05
CA ARG A 322 21.73 23.25 50.21
C ARG A 322 21.83 22.20 49.11
N LEU A 323 20.75 21.92 48.37
CA LEU A 323 20.76 20.96 47.25
C LEU A 323 21.49 21.49 46.02
N LEU A 324 21.76 22.80 45.94
CA LEU A 324 22.52 23.36 44.83
C LEU A 324 23.95 22.79 44.78
N PHE A 325 24.62 22.66 45.91
CA PHE A 325 25.99 22.13 45.98
C PHE A 325 26.12 20.70 45.39
N PRO A 326 25.35 19.67 45.82
CA PRO A 326 25.40 18.36 45.18
C PRO A 326 24.94 18.40 43.71
N PHE A 327 24.04 19.30 43.33
CA PHE A 327 23.66 19.48 41.93
C PHE A 327 24.81 19.97 41.07
N GLN A 328 25.67 20.87 41.57
CA GLN A 328 26.82 21.39 40.82
C GLN A 328 27.78 20.27 40.38
N PHE A 329 28.00 19.23 41.19
CA PHE A 329 28.76 18.05 40.77
C PHE A 329 28.12 17.34 39.57
N THR A 330 26.79 17.24 39.58
CA THR A 330 26.04 16.64 38.47
C THR A 330 26.15 17.50 37.20
N VAL A 331 26.16 18.83 37.34
CA VAL A 331 26.40 19.76 36.23
C VAL A 331 27.81 19.62 35.66
N ILE A 332 28.84 19.51 36.50
CA ILE A 332 30.23 19.33 36.05
C ILE A 332 30.39 18.01 35.30
N ILE A 333 29.91 16.90 35.87
CA ILE A 333 29.98 15.57 35.25
C ILE A 333 29.16 15.55 33.94
N GLY A 334 27.93 16.07 33.98
CA GLY A 334 27.04 16.15 32.83
C GLY A 334 27.59 17.05 31.72
N GLY A 335 28.22 18.17 32.06
CA GLY A 335 28.87 19.08 31.13
C GLY A 335 30.07 18.44 30.43
N ALA A 336 30.95 17.78 31.19
CA ALA A 336 32.07 17.02 30.64
C ALA A 336 31.58 15.89 29.71
N TYR A 337 30.54 15.15 30.13
CA TYR A 337 29.92 14.12 29.30
C TYR A 337 29.30 14.68 28.01
N THR A 338 28.67 15.86 28.09
CA THR A 338 28.10 16.57 26.94
C THR A 338 29.18 16.96 25.94
N LEU A 339 30.33 17.49 26.41
CA LEU A 339 31.48 17.78 25.54
C LEU A 339 32.00 16.54 24.83
N LEU A 340 32.14 15.43 25.55
CA LEU A 340 32.61 14.17 24.97
C LEU A 340 31.65 13.64 23.90
N GLY A 341 30.34 13.67 24.17
CA GLY A 341 29.33 13.26 23.19
C GLY A 341 29.34 14.15 21.93
N CYS A 342 29.51 15.46 22.10
CA CYS A 342 29.60 16.39 20.97
C CYS A 342 30.91 16.25 20.20
N ALA A 343 32.02 15.99 20.88
CA ALA A 343 33.29 15.68 20.23
C ALA A 343 33.19 14.40 19.39
N ARG A 344 32.52 13.35 19.90
CA ARG A 344 32.20 12.14 19.12
C ARG A 344 31.34 12.46 17.90
N ALA A 345 30.30 13.29 18.03
CA ALA A 345 29.47 13.72 16.91
C ALA A 345 30.26 14.50 15.83
N VAL A 346 31.31 15.22 16.21
CA VAL A 346 32.26 15.86 15.27
C VAL A 346 33.12 14.81 14.58
N ILE A 347 33.65 13.83 15.31
CA ILE A 347 34.46 12.73 14.76
C ILE A 347 33.65 11.91 13.76
N HIS A 348 32.39 11.61 14.06
CA HIS A 348 31.45 10.90 13.17
C HIS A 348 30.86 11.79 12.06
N ALA A 349 31.37 13.01 11.87
CA ALA A 349 30.97 13.94 10.81
C ALA A 349 29.45 14.21 10.74
N ARG A 350 28.77 14.25 11.89
CA ARG A 350 27.35 14.61 11.97
C ARG A 350 27.12 16.02 11.43
N PRO A 351 26.01 16.27 10.71
CA PRO A 351 25.69 17.62 10.24
C PRO A 351 25.56 18.61 11.40
N GLY A 352 26.14 19.81 11.25
CA GLY A 352 26.06 20.89 12.25
C GLY A 352 26.90 20.70 13.52
N SER A 353 27.48 19.52 13.76
CA SER A 353 28.13 19.18 15.05
C SER A 353 29.32 20.05 15.41
N ARG A 354 30.09 20.53 14.43
CA ARG A 354 31.24 21.43 14.68
C ARG A 354 30.81 22.75 15.31
N PHE A 355 29.77 23.37 14.76
CA PHE A 355 29.24 24.61 15.30
C PHE A 355 28.59 24.38 16.66
N PHE A 356 27.90 23.24 16.82
CA PHE A 356 27.33 22.84 18.09
C PHE A 356 28.37 22.72 19.21
N LEU A 357 29.52 22.10 18.94
CA LEU A 357 30.62 21.96 19.88
C LEU A 357 31.22 23.32 20.30
N VAL A 358 31.37 24.25 19.34
CA VAL A 358 31.85 25.61 19.64
C VAL A 358 30.85 26.34 20.53
N GLY A 359 29.55 26.28 20.19
CA GLY A 359 28.50 26.88 21.02
C GLY A 359 28.47 26.33 22.44
N ILE A 360 28.58 25.01 22.61
CA ILE A 360 28.61 24.36 23.92
C ILE A 360 29.77 24.84 24.78
N SER A 361 30.94 25.04 24.18
CA SER A 361 32.12 25.50 24.92
C SER A 361 31.85 26.82 25.66
N PHE A 362 31.06 27.72 25.08
CA PHE A 362 30.63 28.96 25.74
C PHE A 362 29.67 28.70 26.91
N ILE A 363 28.67 27.84 26.73
CA ILE A 363 27.73 27.48 27.79
C ILE A 363 28.45 26.84 28.98
N ILE A 364 29.40 25.94 28.73
CA ILE A 364 30.14 25.27 29.80
C ILE A 364 31.10 26.23 30.49
N THR A 365 31.73 27.14 29.76
CA THR A 365 32.56 28.20 30.37
C THR A 365 31.72 29.11 31.26
N ALA A 366 30.53 29.50 30.81
CA ALA A 366 29.60 30.28 31.64
C ALA A 366 29.10 29.49 32.85
N GLY A 367 28.75 28.22 32.68
CA GLY A 367 28.35 27.34 33.79
C GLY A 367 29.46 27.17 34.82
N ALA A 368 30.71 27.01 34.38
CA ALA A 368 31.87 26.96 35.28
C ALA A 368 32.07 28.30 36.01
N ASN A 369 31.95 29.43 35.30
CA ASN A 369 32.00 30.76 35.92
C ASN A 369 30.89 30.92 36.97
N ASP A 370 29.65 30.56 36.66
CA ASP A 370 28.53 30.65 37.59
C ASP A 370 28.70 29.75 38.82
N ILE A 371 29.26 28.53 38.65
CA ILE A 371 29.61 27.65 39.77
C ILE A 371 30.70 28.29 40.64
N LEU A 372 31.75 28.84 40.05
CA LEU A 372 32.82 29.49 40.80
C LEU A 372 32.34 30.77 41.50
N SER A 373 31.48 31.56 40.85
CA SER A 373 30.87 32.76 41.42
C SER A 373 29.90 32.43 42.56
N SER A 374 29.07 31.40 42.42
CA SER A 374 28.13 30.97 43.47
C SER A 374 28.82 30.38 44.70
N ASN A 375 30.06 29.91 44.56
CA ASN A 375 30.91 29.47 45.67
C ASN A 375 31.91 30.54 46.12
N TYR A 376 31.72 31.81 45.71
CA TYR A 376 32.52 32.96 46.15
C TYR A 376 34.02 32.91 45.79
N ILE A 377 34.41 32.06 44.82
CA ILE A 377 35.80 31.94 44.36
C ILE A 377 36.13 33.05 43.36
N LEU A 378 35.19 33.37 42.47
CA LEU A 378 35.31 34.45 41.49
C LEU A 378 34.28 35.54 41.79
N ASN A 379 34.75 36.78 41.93
CA ASN A 379 33.87 37.94 42.11
C ASN A 379 33.56 38.63 40.77
N ASN A 380 33.40 37.85 39.71
CA ASN A 380 33.21 38.32 38.34
C ASN A 380 31.72 38.38 37.96
N HIS A 381 31.41 39.23 36.98
CA HIS A 381 30.07 39.41 36.42
C HIS A 381 29.53 38.10 35.84
N TYR A 382 28.21 37.91 35.93
CA TYR A 382 27.50 36.81 35.26
C TYR A 382 27.69 36.93 33.74
N ILE A 383 28.33 35.93 33.13
CA ILE A 383 28.57 35.87 31.67
C ILE A 383 27.59 34.94 30.94
N LEU A 384 26.51 34.52 31.61
CA LEU A 384 25.56 33.55 31.06
C LEU A 384 24.80 34.09 29.85
N ALA A 385 24.35 35.35 29.89
CA ALA A 385 23.65 35.99 28.78
C ALA A 385 24.48 36.03 27.47
N PRO A 386 25.71 36.56 27.47
CA PRO A 386 26.54 36.54 26.26
C PRO A 386 26.91 35.12 25.80
N ALA A 387 27.11 34.18 26.73
CA ALA A 387 27.38 32.78 26.37
C ALA A 387 26.20 32.10 25.67
N ILE A 388 24.97 32.31 26.16
CA ILE A 388 23.76 31.79 25.52
C ILE A 388 23.53 32.44 24.17
N PHE A 389 23.77 33.75 24.04
CA PHE A 389 23.70 34.43 22.75
C PHE A 389 24.67 33.81 21.73
N LEU A 390 25.95 33.62 22.11
CA LEU A 390 26.95 32.99 21.26
C LEU A 390 26.57 31.54 20.92
N PHE A 391 26.05 30.78 21.89
CA PHE A 391 25.53 29.44 21.65
C PHE A 391 24.40 29.43 20.62
N ILE A 392 23.41 30.31 20.75
CA ILE A 392 22.29 30.43 19.80
C ILE A 392 22.78 30.80 18.41
N PHE A 393 23.73 31.73 18.31
CA PHE A 393 24.34 32.12 17.05
C PHE A 393 25.01 30.93 16.36
N PHE A 394 25.87 30.19 17.08
CA PHE A 394 26.54 29.02 16.56
C PHE A 394 25.58 27.87 16.24
N HIS A 395 24.57 27.66 17.08
CA HIS A 395 23.51 26.70 16.83
C HIS A 395 22.75 27.02 15.54
N SER A 396 22.38 28.29 15.33
CA SER A 396 21.67 28.75 14.12
C SER A 396 22.52 28.57 12.86
N LEU A 397 23.83 28.82 12.94
CA LEU A 397 24.76 28.49 11.85
C LEU A 397 24.80 26.98 11.59
N GLY A 398 24.93 26.16 12.64
CA GLY A 398 24.93 24.70 12.52
C GLY A 398 23.66 24.15 11.87
N PHE A 399 22.50 24.68 12.26
CA PHE A 399 21.21 24.36 11.66
C PHE A 399 21.14 24.78 10.19
N SER A 400 21.52 26.02 9.87
CA SER A 400 21.53 26.54 8.50
C SER A 400 22.41 25.71 7.55
N PHE A 401 23.62 25.33 8.00
CA PHE A 401 24.50 24.45 7.24
C PHE A 401 23.92 23.05 7.04
N SER A 402 23.31 22.48 8.08
CA SER A 402 22.67 21.17 8.01
C SER A 402 21.49 21.18 7.04
N PHE A 403 20.65 22.21 7.13
CA PHE A 403 19.52 22.44 6.26
C PHE A 403 19.94 22.64 4.80
N SER A 404 20.98 23.45 4.55
CA SER A 404 21.54 23.65 3.20
C SER A 404 22.06 22.33 2.60
N ARG A 405 22.71 21.47 3.41
CA ARG A 405 23.15 20.15 2.96
C ARG A 405 21.98 19.25 2.58
N VAL A 406 20.93 19.22 3.42
CA VAL A 406 19.71 18.43 3.16
C VAL A 406 18.99 18.91 1.91
N LEU A 407 18.84 20.23 1.74
CA LEU A 407 18.27 20.82 0.52
C LEU A 407 19.06 20.42 -0.73
N ARG A 408 20.39 20.49 -0.66
CA ARG A 408 21.25 20.08 -1.78
C ARG A 408 21.06 18.62 -2.14
N THR A 409 21.05 17.72 -1.15
CA THR A 409 20.79 16.29 -1.40
C THR A 409 19.39 16.04 -1.95
N SER A 410 18.39 16.82 -1.51
CA SER A 410 17.02 16.73 -2.04
C SER A 410 16.95 17.17 -3.50
N MET A 411 17.59 18.28 -3.86
CA MET A 411 17.65 18.76 -5.24
C MET A 411 18.43 17.79 -6.16
N GLU A 412 19.49 17.18 -5.66
CA GLU A 412 20.24 16.15 -6.40
C GLU A 412 19.37 14.90 -6.64
N ALA A 413 18.59 14.47 -5.64
CA ALA A 413 17.64 13.36 -5.79
C ALA A 413 16.50 13.68 -6.78
N GLU A 414 15.95 14.90 -6.74
CA GLU A 414 14.92 15.36 -7.66
C GLU A 414 15.40 15.35 -9.11
N LYS A 415 16.62 15.84 -9.38
CA LYS A 415 17.25 15.75 -10.70
C LYS A 415 17.43 14.30 -11.15
N GLY A 416 17.88 13.41 -10.26
CA GLY A 416 18.02 11.98 -10.55
C GLY A 416 16.69 11.33 -10.94
N LEU A 417 15.62 11.67 -10.23
CA LEU A 417 14.27 11.19 -10.54
C LEU A 417 13.77 11.70 -11.89
N GLN A 418 14.04 12.96 -12.22
CA GLN A 418 13.65 13.56 -13.50
C GLN A 418 14.33 12.86 -14.68
N ILE A 419 15.63 12.55 -14.58
CA ILE A 419 16.37 11.79 -15.59
C ILE A 419 15.80 10.37 -15.73
N ALA A 420 15.52 9.69 -14.61
CA ALA A 420 14.92 8.35 -14.63
C ALA A 420 13.56 8.33 -15.33
N ASN A 421 12.72 9.33 -15.07
CA ASN A 421 11.42 9.48 -15.74
C ASN A 421 11.56 9.74 -17.25
N GLN A 422 12.55 10.53 -17.68
CA GLN A 422 12.84 10.73 -19.10
C GLN A 422 13.23 9.42 -19.78
N ASN A 423 14.18 8.68 -19.21
CA ASN A 423 14.62 7.38 -19.74
C ASN A 423 13.46 6.37 -19.82
N LEU A 424 12.56 6.37 -18.84
CA LEU A 424 11.40 5.47 -18.82
C LEU A 424 10.41 5.80 -19.95
N ASN A 425 10.17 7.08 -20.23
CA ASN A 425 9.31 7.51 -21.34
C ASN A 425 9.91 7.15 -22.71
N GLU A 426 11.23 7.29 -22.87
CA GLU A 426 11.94 6.87 -24.09
C GLU A 426 11.79 5.36 -24.30
N LEU A 427 12.07 4.55 -23.26
CA LEU A 427 11.94 3.09 -23.32
C LEU A 427 10.50 2.65 -23.61
N LYS A 428 9.51 3.32 -23.01
CA LYS A 428 8.10 3.05 -23.27
C LYS A 428 7.77 3.26 -24.74
N THR A 429 8.22 4.37 -25.32
CA THR A 429 7.97 4.70 -26.74
C THR A 429 8.63 3.67 -27.67
N GLU A 430 9.87 3.24 -27.37
CA GLU A 430 10.54 2.18 -28.12
C GLU A 430 9.77 0.85 -28.07
N LEU A 431 9.28 0.49 -26.88
CA LEU A 431 8.52 -0.74 -26.68
C LEU A 431 7.19 -0.72 -27.45
N GLU A 432 6.45 0.39 -27.41
CA GLU A 432 5.19 0.56 -28.15
C GLU A 432 5.41 0.36 -29.66
N ASN A 433 6.43 1.00 -30.24
CA ASN A 433 6.78 0.83 -31.66
C ASN A 433 7.13 -0.63 -32.00
N LYS A 434 7.84 -1.33 -31.11
CA LYS A 434 8.23 -2.74 -31.30
C LYS A 434 7.03 -3.69 -31.21
N VAL A 435 6.09 -3.41 -30.31
CA VAL A 435 4.84 -4.16 -30.17
C VAL A 435 3.98 -3.96 -31.42
N GLU A 436 3.84 -2.73 -31.91
CA GLU A 436 3.07 -2.43 -33.12
C GLU A 436 3.65 -3.16 -34.35
N SER A 437 4.97 -3.06 -34.57
CA SER A 437 5.65 -3.75 -35.68
C SER A 437 5.46 -5.28 -35.64
N ARG A 438 5.58 -5.89 -34.45
CA ARG A 438 5.34 -7.34 -34.28
C ARG A 438 3.90 -7.72 -34.54
N THR A 439 2.96 -6.89 -34.10
CA THR A 439 1.52 -7.14 -34.30
C THR A 439 1.20 -7.17 -35.79
N VAL A 440 1.72 -6.22 -36.56
CA VAL A 440 1.55 -6.21 -38.03
C VAL A 440 2.12 -7.47 -38.69
N GLN A 441 3.34 -7.88 -38.32
CA GLN A 441 3.97 -9.09 -38.87
C GLN A 441 3.18 -10.37 -38.55
N LEU A 442 2.67 -10.48 -37.32
CA LEU A 442 1.90 -11.65 -36.88
C LEU A 442 0.55 -11.73 -37.59
N THR A 443 -0.15 -10.61 -37.76
CA THR A 443 -1.43 -10.58 -38.48
C THR A 443 -1.25 -11.02 -39.92
N ALA A 444 -0.23 -10.48 -40.63
CA ALA A 444 0.04 -10.87 -42.01
C ALA A 444 0.42 -12.37 -42.15
N ALA A 445 1.21 -12.91 -41.21
CA ALA A 445 1.56 -14.32 -41.20
C ALA A 445 0.34 -15.22 -40.95
N LYS A 446 -0.56 -14.81 -40.04
CA LYS A 446 -1.80 -15.50 -39.73
C LYS A 446 -2.73 -15.56 -40.95
N GLU A 447 -2.98 -14.41 -41.59
CA GLU A 447 -3.86 -14.33 -42.77
C GLU A 447 -3.37 -15.22 -43.91
N LYS A 448 -2.05 -15.26 -44.15
CA LYS A 448 -1.45 -16.15 -45.15
C LYS A 448 -1.69 -17.62 -44.83
N ALA A 449 -1.49 -18.03 -43.58
CA ALA A 449 -1.68 -19.42 -43.16
C ALA A 449 -3.15 -19.86 -43.27
N GLU A 450 -4.09 -18.99 -42.89
CA GLU A 450 -5.54 -19.26 -43.01
C GLU A 450 -5.97 -19.38 -44.47
N TRP A 451 -5.45 -18.53 -45.35
CA TRP A 451 -5.72 -18.60 -46.78
C TRP A 451 -5.20 -19.90 -47.41
N GLU A 452 -3.97 -20.31 -47.09
CA GLU A 452 -3.38 -21.57 -47.59
C GLU A 452 -4.19 -22.80 -47.15
N ALA A 453 -4.65 -22.82 -45.90
CA ALA A 453 -5.49 -23.90 -45.38
C ALA A 453 -6.85 -23.97 -46.09
N LYS A 454 -7.51 -22.82 -46.28
CA LYS A 454 -8.81 -22.76 -46.97
C LYS A 454 -8.69 -23.21 -48.42
N TYR A 455 -7.67 -22.76 -49.14
CA TYR A 455 -7.46 -23.12 -50.54
C TYR A 455 -7.29 -24.62 -50.75
N ARG A 456 -6.50 -25.29 -49.90
CA ARG A 456 -6.29 -26.76 -49.97
C ARG A 456 -7.59 -27.53 -49.82
N TYR A 457 -8.46 -27.10 -48.90
CA TYR A 457 -9.75 -27.73 -48.69
C TYR A 457 -10.70 -27.50 -49.88
N ASP A 458 -10.88 -26.24 -50.29
CA ASP A 458 -11.82 -25.89 -51.37
C ASP A 458 -11.41 -26.59 -52.67
N PHE A 459 -10.11 -26.69 -52.95
CA PHE A 459 -9.58 -27.46 -54.07
C PHE A 459 -9.98 -28.94 -54.03
N LEU A 460 -9.80 -29.62 -52.90
CA LEU A 460 -10.15 -31.05 -52.76
C LEU A 460 -11.67 -31.30 -52.88
N ALA A 461 -12.49 -30.40 -52.32
CA ALA A 461 -13.94 -30.50 -52.40
C ALA A 461 -14.45 -30.36 -53.84
N ILE A 462 -13.95 -29.38 -54.59
CA ILE A 462 -14.28 -29.16 -56.00
C ILE A 462 -13.83 -30.36 -56.84
N MET A 463 -12.57 -30.79 -56.69
CA MET A 463 -12.02 -31.90 -57.46
C MET A 463 -12.82 -33.19 -57.27
N SER A 464 -13.30 -33.47 -56.06
CA SER A 464 -14.14 -34.66 -55.86
C SER A 464 -15.50 -34.57 -56.55
N HIS A 465 -16.12 -33.39 -56.61
CA HIS A 465 -17.38 -33.22 -57.33
C HIS A 465 -17.18 -33.42 -58.84
N GLU A 466 -16.09 -32.88 -59.38
CA GLU A 466 -15.69 -33.01 -60.77
C GLU A 466 -15.30 -34.45 -61.16
N ILE A 467 -14.78 -35.25 -60.22
CA ILE A 467 -14.50 -36.68 -60.46
C ILE A 467 -15.77 -37.54 -60.34
N ARG A 468 -16.67 -37.22 -59.39
CA ARG A 468 -17.91 -38.00 -59.15
C ARG A 468 -18.87 -37.95 -60.34
N THR A 469 -19.02 -36.77 -60.94
CA THR A 469 -19.97 -36.55 -62.04
C THR A 469 -19.72 -37.45 -63.26
N PRO A 470 -18.52 -37.49 -63.87
CA PRO A 470 -18.25 -38.38 -65.00
C PRO A 470 -18.26 -39.85 -64.59
N LEU A 471 -17.87 -40.17 -63.36
CA LEU A 471 -17.84 -41.55 -62.87
C LEU A 471 -19.24 -42.14 -62.68
N ASN A 472 -20.18 -41.36 -62.15
CA ASN A 472 -21.59 -41.74 -62.08
C ASN A 472 -22.20 -41.90 -63.48
N GLY A 473 -21.77 -41.07 -64.45
CA GLY A 473 -22.13 -41.23 -65.85
C GLY A 473 -21.65 -42.56 -66.44
N LEU A 474 -20.39 -42.92 -66.21
CA LEU A 474 -19.81 -44.21 -66.64
C LEU A 474 -20.48 -45.41 -65.98
N LEU A 475 -20.80 -45.33 -64.69
CA LEU A 475 -21.53 -46.38 -63.97
C LEU A 475 -22.96 -46.52 -64.48
N GLY A 476 -23.64 -45.39 -64.75
CA GLY A 476 -24.98 -45.39 -65.33
C GLY A 476 -25.01 -46.01 -66.72
N THR A 477 -24.05 -45.69 -67.59
CA THR A 477 -23.96 -46.29 -68.93
C THR A 477 -23.56 -47.76 -68.88
N SER A 478 -22.68 -48.16 -67.94
CA SER A 478 -22.33 -49.58 -67.70
C SER A 478 -23.52 -50.40 -67.20
N ASN A 479 -24.35 -49.85 -66.31
CA ASN A 479 -25.60 -50.49 -65.87
C ASN A 479 -26.57 -50.69 -67.04
N LEU A 480 -26.80 -49.64 -67.83
CA LEU A 480 -27.66 -49.73 -69.02
C LEU A 480 -27.13 -50.74 -70.03
N LEU A 481 -25.80 -50.82 -70.22
CA LEU A 481 -25.17 -51.81 -71.08
C LEU A 481 -25.44 -53.24 -70.57
N SER A 482 -25.36 -53.46 -69.25
CA SER A 482 -25.60 -54.75 -68.61
C SER A 482 -27.06 -55.22 -68.68
N GLU A 483 -28.01 -54.32 -68.92
CA GLU A 483 -29.42 -54.62 -69.17
C GLU A 483 -29.73 -55.01 -70.63
N THR A 484 -28.75 -54.89 -71.54
CA THR A 484 -28.88 -55.33 -72.95
C THR A 484 -28.43 -56.79 -73.16
N PRO A 485 -28.84 -57.47 -74.25
CA PRO A 485 -28.32 -58.80 -74.56
C PRO A 485 -26.83 -58.75 -74.92
N LEU A 486 -25.96 -59.11 -73.98
CA LEU A 486 -24.51 -59.16 -74.12
C LEU A 486 -24.00 -60.59 -74.37
N SER A 487 -22.90 -60.72 -75.12
CA SER A 487 -22.13 -61.99 -75.12
C SER A 487 -21.46 -62.22 -73.75
N GLN A 488 -21.08 -63.46 -73.43
CA GLN A 488 -20.42 -63.79 -72.17
C GLN A 488 -19.16 -62.93 -71.93
N GLU A 489 -18.36 -62.71 -72.97
CA GLU A 489 -17.15 -61.89 -72.91
C GLU A 489 -17.47 -60.39 -72.72
N GLN A 490 -18.51 -59.88 -73.39
CA GLN A 490 -18.96 -58.50 -73.23
C GLN A 490 -19.55 -58.22 -71.85
N LYS A 491 -20.25 -59.21 -71.28
CA LYS A 491 -20.78 -59.14 -69.91
C LYS A 491 -19.65 -59.07 -68.88
N GLU A 492 -18.62 -59.90 -69.03
CA GLU A 492 -17.43 -59.83 -68.18
C GLU A 492 -16.73 -58.46 -68.25
N TYR A 493 -16.62 -57.85 -69.45
CA TYR A 493 -16.07 -56.50 -69.56
C TYR A 493 -16.94 -55.42 -68.91
N ALA A 494 -18.27 -55.51 -69.05
CA ALA A 494 -19.20 -54.60 -68.39
C ALA A 494 -19.13 -54.71 -66.85
N ASP A 495 -19.08 -55.94 -66.33
CA ASP A 495 -18.93 -56.22 -64.90
C ASP A 495 -17.60 -55.67 -64.36
N ILE A 496 -16.50 -55.79 -65.12
CA ILE A 496 -15.19 -55.23 -64.75
C ILE A 496 -15.22 -53.70 -64.73
N ILE A 497 -15.83 -53.05 -65.73
CA ILE A 497 -15.95 -51.58 -65.80
C ILE A 497 -16.77 -51.08 -64.60
N GLN A 498 -17.89 -51.74 -64.32
CA GLN A 498 -18.75 -51.39 -63.20
C GLN A 498 -18.03 -51.55 -61.86
N ALA A 499 -17.42 -52.70 -61.61
CA ALA A 499 -16.66 -52.94 -60.39
C ALA A 499 -15.48 -51.95 -60.22
N SER A 500 -14.83 -51.57 -61.32
CA SER A 500 -13.74 -50.60 -61.31
C SER A 500 -14.23 -49.17 -61.02
N GLY A 501 -15.37 -48.78 -61.60
CA GLY A 501 -15.98 -47.47 -61.37
C GLY A 501 -16.50 -47.31 -59.92
N GLU A 502 -17.14 -48.35 -59.38
CA GLU A 502 -17.62 -48.37 -58.00
C GLU A 502 -16.44 -48.30 -57.01
N ASN A 503 -15.36 -49.02 -57.28
CA ASN A 503 -14.13 -48.94 -56.49
C ASN A 503 -13.50 -47.54 -56.52
N LEU A 504 -13.43 -46.89 -57.69
CA LEU A 504 -12.88 -45.54 -57.79
C LEU A 504 -13.74 -44.52 -57.03
N LEU A 505 -15.06 -44.65 -57.10
CA LEU A 505 -15.98 -43.77 -56.38
C LEU A 505 -15.81 -43.92 -54.87
N HIS A 506 -15.64 -45.16 -54.41
CA HIS A 506 -15.34 -45.47 -53.02
C HIS A 506 -14.03 -44.80 -52.56
N LEU A 507 -12.96 -44.87 -53.36
CA LEU A 507 -11.67 -44.24 -53.04
C LEU A 507 -11.74 -42.71 -52.97
N VAL A 508 -12.46 -42.09 -53.90
CA VAL A 508 -12.65 -40.64 -53.92
C VAL A 508 -13.41 -40.18 -52.68
N ASN A 509 -14.48 -40.90 -52.31
CA ASN A 509 -15.24 -40.60 -51.09
C ASN A 509 -14.38 -40.81 -49.82
N GLN A 510 -13.56 -41.85 -49.78
CA GLN A 510 -12.62 -42.10 -48.68
C GLN A 510 -11.59 -40.97 -48.50
N LEU A 511 -11.05 -40.44 -49.61
CA LEU A 511 -10.09 -39.33 -49.58
C LEU A 511 -10.75 -38.03 -49.11
N LEU A 512 -11.97 -37.75 -49.55
CA LEU A 512 -12.76 -36.63 -49.06
C LEU A 512 -13.06 -36.74 -47.56
N ASP A 513 -13.48 -37.90 -47.10
CA ASP A 513 -13.78 -38.13 -45.69
C ASP A 513 -12.52 -37.87 -44.86
N LEU A 514 -11.36 -38.39 -45.26
CA LEU A 514 -10.08 -38.10 -44.59
C LEU A 514 -9.78 -36.59 -44.54
N SER A 515 -9.93 -35.88 -45.65
CA SER A 515 -9.70 -34.43 -45.73
C SER A 515 -10.66 -33.63 -44.82
N LYS A 516 -11.94 -34.03 -44.74
CA LYS A 516 -12.91 -33.40 -43.83
C LYS A 516 -12.55 -33.62 -42.37
N ILE A 517 -12.04 -34.81 -42.03
CA ILE A 517 -11.61 -35.16 -40.68
C ILE A 517 -10.39 -34.32 -40.27
N GLU A 518 -9.36 -34.22 -41.12
CA GLU A 518 -8.15 -33.42 -40.83
C GLU A 518 -8.44 -31.93 -40.63
N ASN A 519 -9.43 -31.40 -41.36
CA ASN A 519 -9.83 -30.00 -41.29
C ASN A 519 -10.92 -29.71 -40.23
N HIS A 520 -11.24 -30.67 -39.34
CA HIS A 520 -12.27 -30.52 -38.29
C HIS A 520 -13.67 -30.14 -38.82
N ARG A 521 -13.98 -30.51 -40.07
CA ARG A 521 -15.27 -30.23 -40.74
C ARG A 521 -16.14 -31.48 -40.89
N PHE A 522 -15.74 -32.59 -40.29
CA PHE A 522 -16.53 -33.82 -40.27
C PHE A 522 -17.56 -33.77 -39.14
N VAL A 523 -18.84 -33.95 -39.47
CA VAL A 523 -19.95 -33.91 -38.51
C VAL A 523 -20.49 -35.32 -38.34
N LEU A 524 -20.59 -35.78 -37.09
CA LEU A 524 -21.20 -37.07 -36.74
C LEU A 524 -22.73 -36.93 -36.66
N GLU A 525 -23.45 -37.90 -37.20
CA GLU A 525 -24.91 -37.97 -37.11
C GLU A 525 -25.31 -38.81 -35.89
N ILE A 526 -25.51 -38.17 -34.75
CA ILE A 526 -25.81 -38.84 -33.48
C ILE A 526 -27.30 -39.17 -33.40
N LEU A 527 -27.67 -40.43 -33.61
CA LEU A 527 -29.05 -40.93 -33.58
C LEU A 527 -29.21 -42.15 -32.65
N PRO A 528 -30.43 -42.46 -32.16
CA PRO A 528 -30.69 -43.68 -31.42
C PRO A 528 -30.51 -44.93 -32.30
N PHE A 529 -29.67 -45.87 -31.90
CA PHE A 529 -29.44 -47.12 -32.63
C PHE A 529 -29.27 -48.33 -31.69
N ASP A 530 -29.53 -49.52 -32.23
CA ASP A 530 -29.28 -50.81 -31.56
C ASP A 530 -27.94 -51.41 -32.04
N PRO A 531 -26.93 -51.57 -31.16
CA PRO A 531 -25.64 -52.16 -31.51
C PRO A 531 -25.71 -53.56 -32.12
N PHE A 532 -26.68 -54.39 -31.70
CA PHE A 532 -26.85 -55.73 -32.24
C PHE A 532 -27.38 -55.70 -33.67
N ALA A 533 -28.35 -54.82 -33.94
CA ALA A 533 -28.86 -54.62 -35.29
C ALA A 533 -27.76 -54.14 -36.26
N VAL A 534 -26.80 -53.32 -35.80
CA VAL A 534 -25.65 -52.89 -36.61
C VAL A 534 -24.76 -54.05 -37.01
N LEU A 535 -24.44 -54.96 -36.08
CA LEU A 535 -23.65 -56.17 -36.39
C LEU A 535 -24.35 -57.06 -37.41
N GLN A 536 -25.66 -57.28 -37.24
CA GLN A 536 -26.44 -58.08 -38.18
C GLN A 536 -26.45 -57.45 -39.58
N ARG A 537 -26.64 -56.12 -39.68
CA ARG A 537 -26.59 -55.41 -40.96
C ARG A 537 -25.22 -55.55 -41.61
N ALA A 538 -24.13 -55.36 -40.87
CA ALA A 538 -22.77 -55.50 -41.41
C ALA A 538 -22.50 -56.93 -41.92
N ALA A 539 -22.89 -57.96 -41.16
CA ALA A 539 -22.70 -59.35 -41.55
C ALA A 539 -23.55 -59.76 -42.76
N ARG A 540 -24.80 -59.27 -42.88
CA ARG A 540 -25.67 -59.53 -44.04
C ARG A 540 -25.03 -59.08 -45.35
N VAL A 541 -24.36 -57.93 -45.35
CA VAL A 541 -23.70 -57.38 -46.54
C VAL A 541 -22.59 -58.30 -47.06
N VAL A 542 -21.84 -58.93 -46.16
CA VAL A 542 -20.69 -59.78 -46.52
C VAL A 542 -21.02 -61.28 -46.64
N LYS A 543 -22.26 -61.67 -46.34
CA LYS A 543 -22.71 -63.07 -46.26
C LYS A 543 -22.44 -63.85 -47.55
N ALA A 544 -22.83 -63.33 -48.71
CA ALA A 544 -22.66 -64.01 -49.99
C ALA A 544 -21.18 -64.31 -50.30
N ARG A 545 -20.29 -63.36 -50.01
CA ARG A 545 -18.84 -63.50 -50.22
C ARG A 545 -18.20 -64.49 -49.24
N ALA A 546 -18.70 -64.53 -48.00
CA ALA A 546 -18.26 -65.52 -47.02
C ALA A 546 -18.68 -66.94 -47.42
N GLU A 547 -19.92 -67.13 -47.91
CA GLU A 547 -20.43 -68.41 -48.40
C GLU A 547 -19.67 -68.90 -49.64
N GLU A 548 -19.39 -68.02 -50.60
CA GLU A 548 -18.57 -68.33 -51.79
C GLU A 548 -17.18 -68.83 -51.40
N LYS A 549 -16.54 -68.20 -50.42
CA LYS A 549 -15.22 -68.61 -49.90
C LYS A 549 -15.30 -69.78 -48.92
N ARG A 550 -16.50 -70.24 -48.55
CA ARG A 550 -16.78 -71.25 -47.52
C ARG A 550 -16.19 -70.90 -46.16
N VAL A 551 -16.34 -69.65 -45.75
CA VAL A 551 -15.92 -69.15 -44.43
C VAL A 551 -17.14 -69.05 -43.52
N LEU A 552 -17.06 -69.63 -42.32
CA LEU A 552 -18.14 -69.57 -41.32
C LEU A 552 -18.13 -68.22 -40.62
N VAL A 553 -19.29 -67.57 -40.49
CA VAL A 553 -19.44 -66.29 -39.78
C VAL A 553 -20.31 -66.49 -38.55
N ASP A 554 -19.70 -66.40 -37.38
CA ASP A 554 -20.36 -66.56 -36.08
C ASP A 554 -20.55 -65.22 -35.38
N PHE A 555 -21.62 -65.11 -34.59
CA PHE A 555 -21.93 -63.93 -33.80
C PHE A 555 -21.70 -64.20 -32.31
N SER A 556 -21.12 -63.21 -31.63
CA SER A 556 -20.99 -63.20 -30.17
C SER A 556 -21.65 -61.94 -29.62
N TYR A 557 -22.70 -62.11 -28.83
CA TYR A 557 -23.41 -61.01 -28.15
C TYR A 557 -23.73 -61.40 -26.70
N PRO A 558 -23.93 -60.43 -25.79
CA PRO A 558 -24.23 -60.70 -24.39
C PRO A 558 -25.61 -61.34 -24.23
N GLU A 559 -25.82 -62.14 -23.18
CA GLU A 559 -27.13 -62.77 -22.90
C GLU A 559 -28.27 -61.75 -22.69
N HIS A 560 -27.95 -60.50 -22.35
CA HIS A 560 -28.90 -59.41 -22.14
C HIS A 560 -28.69 -58.32 -23.20
N HIS A 561 -29.80 -57.84 -23.80
CA HIS A 561 -29.77 -56.81 -24.84
C HIS A 561 -29.14 -55.51 -24.30
N PRO A 562 -28.07 -54.96 -24.91
CA PRO A 562 -27.31 -53.85 -24.33
C PRO A 562 -28.05 -52.51 -24.28
N GLY A 563 -29.21 -52.40 -24.96
CA GLY A 563 -30.06 -51.21 -25.00
C GLY A 563 -29.92 -50.42 -26.30
N ILE A 564 -30.58 -49.26 -26.37
CA ILE A 564 -30.43 -48.29 -27.46
C ILE A 564 -29.38 -47.26 -27.04
N PHE A 565 -28.45 -46.93 -27.94
CA PHE A 565 -27.39 -45.94 -27.71
C PHE A 565 -27.52 -44.77 -28.68
N LEU A 566 -27.01 -43.59 -28.29
CA LEU A 566 -26.93 -42.43 -29.15
C LEU A 566 -25.57 -42.37 -29.83
N GLY A 567 -25.53 -42.52 -31.14
CA GLY A 567 -24.29 -42.49 -31.90
C GLY A 567 -24.52 -42.54 -33.40
N ASP A 568 -23.43 -42.49 -34.15
CA ASP A 568 -23.49 -42.57 -35.62
C ASP A 568 -23.46 -44.02 -36.09
N GLU A 569 -24.65 -44.59 -36.24
CA GLU A 569 -24.85 -45.97 -36.68
C GLU A 569 -24.10 -46.28 -37.99
N GLY A 570 -24.16 -45.35 -38.94
CA GLY A 570 -23.57 -45.50 -40.27
C GLY A 570 -22.04 -45.59 -40.20
N ARG A 571 -21.40 -44.78 -39.35
CA ARG A 571 -19.93 -44.84 -39.18
C ARG A 571 -19.48 -46.07 -38.43
N ILE A 572 -20.23 -46.54 -37.44
CA ILE A 572 -19.95 -47.80 -36.76
C ILE A 572 -20.07 -48.96 -37.75
N GLN A 573 -21.12 -48.99 -38.57
CA GLN A 573 -21.29 -49.99 -39.63
C GLN A 573 -20.14 -49.93 -40.65
N GLN A 574 -19.70 -48.74 -41.04
CA GLN A 574 -18.58 -48.54 -41.96
C GLN A 574 -17.26 -49.12 -41.42
N VAL A 575 -16.95 -48.89 -40.14
CA VAL A 575 -15.78 -49.49 -39.47
C VAL A 575 -15.88 -51.01 -39.48
N LEU A 576 -17.04 -51.57 -39.11
CA LEU A 576 -17.27 -53.01 -39.08
C LEU A 576 -17.15 -53.68 -40.46
N LEU A 577 -17.74 -53.07 -41.50
CA LEU A 577 -17.66 -53.57 -42.87
C LEU A 577 -16.21 -53.61 -43.38
N ASN A 578 -15.42 -52.58 -43.07
CA ASN A 578 -14.01 -52.55 -43.44
C ASN A 578 -13.22 -53.68 -42.75
N LEU A 579 -13.42 -53.88 -41.45
CA LEU A 579 -12.78 -54.97 -40.70
C LEU A 579 -13.23 -56.36 -41.18
N LEU A 580 -14.53 -56.57 -41.43
CA LEU A 580 -15.09 -57.82 -41.93
C LEU A 580 -14.61 -58.16 -43.35
N SER A 581 -14.54 -57.17 -44.24
CA SER A 581 -14.02 -57.36 -45.60
C SER A 581 -12.56 -57.79 -45.56
N ASN A 582 -11.75 -57.20 -44.68
CA ASN A 582 -10.37 -57.63 -44.46
C ASN A 582 -10.30 -59.06 -43.89
N ALA A 583 -11.12 -59.40 -42.90
CA ALA A 583 -11.17 -60.76 -42.35
C ALA A 583 -11.49 -61.80 -43.43
N ILE A 584 -12.57 -61.62 -44.22
CA ILE A 584 -12.96 -62.53 -45.31
C ILE A 584 -11.86 -62.63 -46.37
N LYS A 585 -11.15 -61.54 -46.64
CA LYS A 585 -10.04 -61.51 -47.60
C LYS A 585 -8.86 -62.39 -47.16
N PHE A 586 -8.50 -62.37 -45.87
CA PHE A 586 -7.30 -63.01 -45.35
C PHE A 586 -7.53 -64.39 -44.68
N THR A 587 -8.78 -64.80 -44.47
CA THR A 587 -9.14 -66.16 -44.01
C THR A 587 -9.22 -67.15 -45.18
N GLY A 588 -8.66 -68.36 -45.01
CA GLY A 588 -8.72 -69.43 -46.01
C GLY A 588 -10.10 -70.11 -46.10
N SER A 589 -10.32 -70.92 -47.14
CA SER A 589 -11.57 -71.68 -47.28
C SER A 589 -11.72 -72.71 -46.15
N GLY A 590 -12.87 -72.75 -45.49
CA GLY A 590 -13.12 -73.57 -44.30
C GLY A 590 -12.74 -72.90 -42.97
N GLY A 591 -12.23 -71.66 -42.98
CA GLY A 591 -11.93 -70.89 -41.78
C GLY A 591 -13.18 -70.26 -41.15
N LYS A 592 -13.00 -69.61 -40.00
CA LYS A 592 -14.05 -69.03 -39.16
C LYS A 592 -13.76 -67.58 -38.79
N ILE A 593 -14.78 -66.75 -38.92
CA ILE A 593 -14.80 -65.35 -38.51
C ILE A 593 -15.85 -65.19 -37.41
N CYS A 594 -15.48 -64.55 -36.30
CA CYS A 594 -16.38 -64.20 -35.21
C CYS A 594 -16.51 -62.68 -35.11
N LEU A 595 -17.75 -62.18 -35.15
CA LEU A 595 -18.09 -60.79 -34.95
C LEU A 595 -18.86 -60.62 -33.64
N GLY A 596 -18.54 -59.60 -32.84
CA GLY A 596 -19.28 -59.38 -31.61
C GLY A 596 -19.25 -57.98 -31.06
N VAL A 597 -20.16 -57.76 -30.09
CA VAL A 597 -20.26 -56.56 -29.27
C VAL A 597 -20.40 -57.00 -27.81
N ARG A 598 -19.75 -56.27 -26.90
CA ARG A 598 -19.89 -56.49 -25.46
C ARG A 598 -19.73 -55.18 -24.71
N PHE A 599 -20.34 -55.12 -23.54
CA PHE A 599 -20.06 -54.08 -22.57
C PHE A 599 -18.62 -54.25 -22.06
N TYR A 600 -17.79 -53.22 -22.24
CA TYR A 600 -16.39 -53.23 -21.83
C TYR A 600 -16.20 -52.62 -20.44
N GLY A 601 -17.03 -51.61 -20.11
CA GLY A 601 -17.04 -50.93 -18.83
C GLY A 601 -17.84 -49.65 -18.89
N GLU A 602 -17.86 -48.91 -17.80
CA GLU A 602 -18.43 -47.57 -17.69
C GLU A 602 -17.49 -46.68 -16.88
N ASP A 603 -17.52 -45.39 -17.16
CA ASP A 603 -16.96 -44.35 -16.31
C ASP A 603 -18.08 -43.43 -15.80
N LEU A 604 -17.73 -42.36 -15.10
CA LEU A 604 -18.67 -41.39 -14.53
C LEU A 604 -19.60 -40.73 -15.56
N PHE A 605 -19.30 -40.79 -16.85
CA PHE A 605 -20.00 -40.02 -17.89
C PHE A 605 -20.41 -40.86 -19.10
N SER A 606 -19.93 -42.09 -19.26
CA SER A 606 -20.11 -42.89 -20.47
C SER A 606 -20.11 -44.40 -20.24
N ARG A 607 -20.95 -45.11 -20.99
CA ARG A 607 -20.92 -46.57 -21.17
C ARG A 607 -20.04 -46.90 -22.37
N ILE A 608 -19.06 -47.78 -22.17
CA ILE A 608 -18.09 -48.15 -23.20
C ILE A 608 -18.46 -49.52 -23.78
N LEU A 609 -18.71 -49.56 -25.09
CA LEU A 609 -18.90 -50.81 -25.82
C LEU A 609 -17.62 -51.19 -26.59
N GLU A 610 -17.25 -52.47 -26.53
CA GLU A 610 -16.24 -53.06 -27.41
C GLU A 610 -16.94 -53.78 -28.56
N PHE A 611 -16.59 -53.38 -29.79
CA PHE A 611 -16.91 -54.10 -31.00
C PHE A 611 -15.64 -54.81 -31.50
N TRP A 612 -15.76 -56.05 -31.97
CA TRP A 612 -14.61 -56.76 -32.53
C TRP A 612 -14.96 -57.66 -33.70
N VAL A 613 -13.98 -57.84 -34.58
CA VAL A 613 -13.94 -58.86 -35.64
C VAL A 613 -12.70 -59.73 -35.37
N GLN A 614 -12.90 -61.03 -35.28
CA GLN A 614 -11.83 -62.01 -35.10
C GLN A 614 -11.86 -63.04 -36.22
N ASP A 615 -10.70 -63.30 -36.83
CA ASP A 615 -10.51 -64.33 -37.84
C ASP A 615 -9.46 -65.35 -37.41
N ASP A 616 -9.49 -66.55 -38.00
CA ASP A 616 -8.48 -67.61 -37.87
C ASP A 616 -7.51 -67.69 -39.07
N GLY A 617 -7.34 -66.57 -39.78
CA GLY A 617 -6.53 -66.48 -40.99
C GLY A 617 -5.01 -66.46 -40.75
N VAL A 618 -4.27 -65.91 -41.72
CA VAL A 618 -2.80 -65.96 -41.76
C VAL A 618 -2.11 -65.24 -40.60
N GLY A 619 -2.81 -64.36 -39.87
CA GLY A 619 -2.23 -63.54 -38.80
C GLY A 619 -1.24 -62.49 -39.31
N ILE A 620 -0.79 -61.61 -38.43
CA ILE A 620 0.09 -60.48 -38.75
C ILE A 620 1.29 -60.46 -37.79
N ALA A 621 2.48 -60.16 -38.32
CA ALA A 621 3.70 -60.02 -37.53
C ALA A 621 3.68 -58.74 -36.66
N GLU A 622 4.33 -58.80 -35.50
CA GLU A 622 4.31 -57.72 -34.50
C GLU A 622 4.88 -56.40 -35.04
N GLU A 623 5.96 -56.44 -35.83
CA GLU A 623 6.55 -55.26 -36.48
C GLU A 623 5.58 -54.55 -37.45
N GLN A 624 4.73 -55.31 -38.14
CA GLN A 624 3.75 -54.75 -39.08
C GLN A 624 2.55 -54.15 -38.35
N SER A 625 2.17 -54.70 -37.18
CA SER A 625 1.00 -54.26 -36.42
C SER A 625 1.04 -52.78 -35.99
N THR A 626 2.23 -52.23 -35.76
CA THR A 626 2.45 -50.84 -35.31
C THR A 626 2.15 -49.79 -36.39
N VAL A 627 2.27 -50.15 -37.67
CA VAL A 627 2.23 -49.21 -38.80
C VAL A 627 0.95 -49.35 -39.66
N LEU A 628 0.13 -50.37 -39.42
CA LEU A 628 -1.09 -50.69 -40.23
C LEU A 628 -2.14 -49.58 -40.30
N PHE A 629 -2.13 -48.66 -39.34
CA PHE A 629 -3.08 -47.55 -39.30
C PHE A 629 -2.56 -46.28 -39.99
N GLU A 630 -1.30 -46.24 -40.41
CA GLU A 630 -0.72 -45.12 -41.18
C GLU A 630 -1.29 -45.08 -42.61
N PRO A 631 -1.52 -43.88 -43.19
CA PRO A 631 -2.09 -43.75 -44.53
C PRO A 631 -1.23 -44.46 -45.59
N PHE A 632 -1.88 -45.19 -46.51
CA PHE A 632 -1.25 -45.86 -47.67
C PHE A 632 -0.29 -47.01 -47.35
N VAL A 633 -0.23 -47.48 -46.10
CA VAL A 633 0.64 -48.61 -45.70
C VAL A 633 -0.02 -49.96 -46.02
N GLN A 634 0.73 -50.89 -46.63
CA GLN A 634 0.30 -52.27 -46.95
C GLN A 634 1.36 -53.29 -46.49
N ALA A 635 0.93 -54.39 -45.87
CA ALA A 635 1.83 -55.33 -45.20
C ALA A 635 2.70 -56.21 -46.15
N ASP A 636 2.34 -56.41 -47.42
CA ASP A 636 3.14 -57.23 -48.35
C ASP A 636 2.90 -56.93 -49.85
N SER A 637 3.96 -56.62 -50.59
CA SER A 637 3.90 -56.27 -52.03
C SER A 637 3.63 -57.46 -52.97
N SER A 638 3.79 -58.69 -52.48
CA SER A 638 3.52 -59.94 -53.20
C SER A 638 2.06 -60.41 -53.09
N VAL A 639 1.38 -60.08 -51.99
CA VAL A 639 -0.06 -60.37 -51.73
C VAL A 639 -0.97 -59.28 -52.30
N ALA A 640 -0.49 -58.03 -52.36
CA ALA A 640 -1.21 -56.89 -52.94
C ALA A 640 -1.66 -57.12 -54.40
N ARG A 641 -0.84 -57.83 -55.19
CA ARG A 641 -1.10 -58.11 -56.61
C ARG A 641 -2.24 -59.11 -56.85
N LYS A 642 -2.61 -59.90 -55.83
CA LYS A 642 -3.63 -60.96 -55.93
C LYS A 642 -5.01 -60.54 -55.42
N PHE A 643 -5.11 -59.52 -54.55
CA PHE A 643 -6.37 -59.19 -53.89
C PHE A 643 -6.68 -57.69 -53.64
N GLY A 644 -5.90 -56.72 -54.12
CA GLY A 644 -6.27 -55.29 -54.27
C GLY A 644 -6.78 -54.51 -53.03
N GLY A 645 -6.18 -53.36 -52.70
CA GLY A 645 -6.68 -52.46 -51.65
C GLY A 645 -5.94 -51.12 -51.66
N SER A 646 -6.54 -50.05 -51.14
CA SER A 646 -5.93 -48.70 -51.15
C SER A 646 -5.04 -48.38 -49.96
N GLY A 647 -5.08 -49.20 -48.91
CA GLY A 647 -4.40 -48.90 -47.65
C GLY A 647 -5.05 -47.77 -46.82
N LEU A 648 -6.16 -47.19 -47.29
CA LEU A 648 -6.86 -46.09 -46.58
C LEU A 648 -7.90 -46.58 -45.57
N GLY A 649 -8.42 -47.79 -45.75
CA GLY A 649 -9.54 -48.30 -44.93
C GLY A 649 -9.23 -48.28 -43.43
N LEU A 650 -8.10 -48.86 -43.01
CA LEU A 650 -7.73 -48.94 -41.59
C LEU A 650 -7.43 -47.55 -40.99
N THR A 651 -6.77 -46.66 -41.74
CA THR A 651 -6.55 -45.26 -41.34
C THR A 651 -7.86 -44.52 -41.10
N ILE A 652 -8.83 -44.67 -42.01
CA ILE A 652 -10.17 -44.06 -41.87
C ILE A 652 -10.90 -44.68 -40.69
N SER A 653 -10.83 -46.01 -40.50
CA SER A 653 -11.43 -46.66 -39.33
C SER A 653 -10.86 -46.12 -38.01
N LYS A 654 -9.53 -45.92 -37.92
CA LYS A 654 -8.90 -45.30 -36.74
C LYS A 654 -9.40 -43.87 -36.54
N LYS A 655 -9.41 -43.05 -37.59
CA LYS A 655 -9.86 -41.65 -37.52
C LYS A 655 -11.33 -41.49 -37.15
N LEU A 656 -12.21 -42.35 -37.69
CA LEU A 656 -13.63 -42.38 -37.32
C LEU A 656 -13.82 -42.79 -35.86
N VAL A 657 -13.09 -43.81 -35.39
CA VAL A 657 -13.13 -44.24 -33.99
C VAL A 657 -12.62 -43.14 -33.06
N GLU A 658 -11.51 -42.47 -33.40
CA GLU A 658 -10.97 -41.32 -32.66
C GLU A 658 -11.97 -40.15 -32.61
N LEU A 659 -12.63 -39.83 -33.73
CA LEU A 659 -13.68 -38.80 -33.78
C LEU A 659 -14.90 -39.13 -32.93
N MET A 660 -15.25 -40.41 -32.82
CA MET A 660 -16.30 -40.89 -31.91
C MET A 660 -15.82 -41.02 -30.45
N GLY A 661 -14.64 -40.49 -30.10
CA GLY A 661 -14.08 -40.51 -28.74
C GLY A 661 -13.46 -41.86 -28.32
N GLY A 662 -13.30 -42.78 -29.26
CA GLY A 662 -12.89 -44.16 -29.02
C GLY A 662 -11.43 -44.49 -29.30
N SER A 663 -11.09 -45.77 -29.17
CA SER A 663 -9.77 -46.32 -29.55
C SER A 663 -9.88 -47.67 -30.25
N ILE A 664 -9.08 -47.89 -31.30
CA ILE A 664 -8.99 -49.17 -32.03
C ILE A 664 -7.69 -49.89 -31.71
N ARG A 665 -7.74 -51.22 -31.58
CA ARG A 665 -6.62 -52.10 -31.21
C ARG A 665 -6.61 -53.35 -32.07
N ILE A 666 -5.44 -53.97 -32.16
CA ILE A 666 -5.22 -55.24 -32.84
C ILE A 666 -4.49 -56.21 -31.91
N THR A 667 -4.88 -57.48 -31.95
CA THR A 667 -4.15 -58.59 -31.35
C THR A 667 -4.03 -59.69 -32.39
N SER A 668 -2.82 -59.99 -32.86
CA SER A 668 -2.60 -60.96 -33.93
C SER A 668 -1.30 -61.73 -33.70
N SER A 669 -1.24 -62.95 -34.22
CA SER A 669 -0.02 -63.74 -34.25
C SER A 669 0.04 -64.53 -35.56
N PRO A 670 1.19 -64.63 -36.24
CA PRO A 670 1.30 -65.37 -37.49
C PRO A 670 0.78 -66.81 -37.36
N GLY A 671 -0.09 -67.21 -38.28
CA GLY A 671 -0.72 -68.54 -38.35
C GLY A 671 -1.83 -68.82 -37.33
N LYS A 672 -2.19 -67.86 -36.47
CA LYS A 672 -3.24 -68.01 -35.45
C LYS A 672 -4.43 -67.07 -35.64
N GLY A 673 -4.47 -66.30 -36.74
CA GLY A 673 -5.51 -65.32 -37.01
C GLY A 673 -5.31 -63.96 -36.34
N SER A 674 -6.28 -63.05 -36.53
CA SER A 674 -6.23 -61.68 -36.02
C SER A 674 -7.54 -61.29 -35.32
N LYS A 675 -7.45 -60.51 -34.25
CA LYS A 675 -8.58 -59.84 -33.60
C LYS A 675 -8.40 -58.33 -33.70
N PHE A 676 -9.31 -57.66 -34.40
CA PHE A 676 -9.44 -56.21 -34.41
C PHE A 676 -10.60 -55.81 -33.50
N SER A 677 -10.32 -54.94 -32.53
CA SER A 677 -11.33 -54.47 -31.56
C SER A 677 -11.30 -52.96 -31.45
N PHE A 678 -12.44 -52.31 -31.39
CA PHE A 678 -12.54 -50.87 -31.11
C PHE A 678 -13.53 -50.59 -29.98
N LEU A 679 -13.17 -49.60 -29.15
CA LEU A 679 -13.91 -49.14 -27.99
C LEU A 679 -14.57 -47.81 -28.31
N LEU A 680 -15.86 -47.67 -28.06
CA LEU A 680 -16.59 -46.42 -28.21
C LEU A 680 -17.27 -46.05 -26.89
N PRO A 681 -17.02 -44.83 -26.36
CA PRO A 681 -17.80 -44.30 -25.26
C PRO A 681 -19.13 -43.75 -25.79
N PHE A 682 -20.21 -44.11 -25.14
CA PHE A 682 -21.53 -43.53 -25.36
C PHE A 682 -21.95 -42.83 -24.08
N PRO A 683 -22.40 -41.57 -24.14
CA PRO A 683 -22.76 -40.82 -22.93
C PRO A 683 -23.82 -41.59 -22.13
N GLN A 684 -23.59 -41.71 -20.83
CA GLN A 684 -24.62 -42.14 -19.89
C GLN A 684 -25.65 -41.02 -19.81
N GLU A 685 -26.92 -41.34 -20.02
CA GLU A 685 -27.95 -40.48 -19.44
C GLU A 685 -27.75 -40.54 -17.92
N GLU A 686 -27.35 -39.43 -17.31
CA GLU A 686 -27.52 -39.25 -15.88
C GLU A 686 -29.01 -39.48 -15.58
N PRO A 687 -29.38 -40.25 -14.54
CA PRO A 687 -30.67 -40.09 -13.90
C PRO A 687 -30.66 -38.76 -13.14
N GLU A 688 -30.45 -37.64 -13.84
CA GLU A 688 -30.88 -36.35 -13.34
C GLU A 688 -32.39 -36.33 -13.47
N LYS A 689 -33.06 -36.61 -12.34
CA LYS A 689 -34.41 -36.14 -11.99
C LYS A 689 -35.23 -35.62 -13.18
N GLN A 690 -35.72 -36.53 -14.00
CA GLN A 690 -37.14 -36.50 -14.28
C GLN A 690 -37.80 -37.33 -13.17
N GLU A 691 -38.12 -36.66 -12.07
CA GLU A 691 -39.51 -36.69 -11.61
C GLU A 691 -40.39 -36.28 -12.82
N LEU A 692 -40.51 -37.18 -13.79
CA LEU A 692 -41.81 -37.52 -14.29
C LEU A 692 -42.38 -38.36 -13.17
N GLU A 693 -42.99 -37.66 -12.22
CA GLU A 693 -44.38 -37.95 -11.96
C GLU A 693 -45.01 -38.47 -13.28
N GLU A 694 -45.01 -39.80 -13.43
CA GLU A 694 -46.24 -40.52 -13.68
C GLU A 694 -47.16 -40.34 -12.44
N GLU A 695 -47.40 -39.10 -12.01
CA GLU A 695 -48.77 -38.73 -11.75
C GLU A 695 -49.34 -38.47 -13.13
N ALA A 696 -50.38 -39.20 -13.46
CA ALA A 696 -51.35 -38.75 -14.43
C ALA A 696 -51.90 -37.39 -13.96
N ALA A 697 -51.14 -36.32 -14.20
CA ALA A 697 -51.71 -35.00 -14.31
C ALA A 697 -52.80 -35.14 -15.39
N PRO A 698 -54.05 -34.78 -15.08
CA PRO A 698 -55.13 -34.95 -16.04
C PRO A 698 -54.71 -34.25 -17.33
N PRO A 699 -54.92 -34.86 -18.52
CA PRO A 699 -54.51 -34.26 -19.77
C PRO A 699 -55.03 -32.83 -19.79
N ILE A 700 -54.12 -31.85 -19.85
CA ILE A 700 -54.50 -30.47 -20.07
C ILE A 700 -55.20 -30.48 -21.43
N VAL A 701 -56.53 -30.39 -21.40
CA VAL A 701 -57.32 -30.24 -22.62
C VAL A 701 -56.96 -28.86 -23.14
N LEU A 702 -55.99 -28.80 -24.05
CA LEU A 702 -55.65 -27.56 -24.73
C LEU A 702 -56.92 -27.07 -25.45
N PRO A 703 -57.40 -25.84 -25.18
CA PRO A 703 -58.52 -25.30 -25.91
C PRO A 703 -58.14 -25.23 -27.41
N PRO A 704 -59.09 -25.43 -28.34
CA PRO A 704 -58.79 -25.35 -29.77
C PRO A 704 -58.43 -23.91 -30.14
N LEU A 705 -57.14 -23.63 -30.29
CA LEU A 705 -56.63 -22.31 -30.65
C LEU A 705 -56.63 -22.11 -32.17
N LYS A 706 -56.93 -20.89 -32.61
CA LYS A 706 -56.74 -20.50 -34.03
C LYS A 706 -55.31 -20.01 -34.27
N ILE A 707 -54.56 -20.72 -35.11
CA ILE A 707 -53.15 -20.45 -35.39
C ILE A 707 -52.97 -20.10 -36.87
N LEU A 708 -52.31 -18.98 -37.15
CA LEU A 708 -51.83 -18.65 -38.49
C LEU A 708 -50.37 -19.09 -38.60
N LEU A 709 -50.06 -19.98 -39.55
CA LEU A 709 -48.71 -20.48 -39.83
C LEU A 709 -48.21 -19.88 -41.13
N VAL A 710 -47.07 -19.18 -41.10
CA VAL A 710 -46.48 -18.51 -42.27
C VAL A 710 -45.06 -19.04 -42.48
N GLU A 711 -44.89 -19.81 -43.54
CA GLU A 711 -43.68 -20.59 -43.85
C GLU A 711 -43.58 -20.80 -45.35
N ASP A 712 -42.46 -20.44 -46.00
CA ASP A 712 -42.32 -20.56 -47.45
C ASP A 712 -42.00 -21.99 -47.88
N GLN A 713 -41.21 -22.73 -47.10
CA GLN A 713 -40.84 -24.09 -47.40
C GLN A 713 -42.01 -25.05 -47.22
N GLU A 714 -42.52 -25.61 -48.33
CA GLU A 714 -43.71 -26.45 -48.35
C GLU A 714 -43.65 -27.65 -47.40
N PHE A 715 -42.49 -28.31 -47.31
CA PHE A 715 -42.30 -29.45 -46.42
C PHE A 715 -42.41 -29.05 -44.94
N SER A 716 -41.71 -27.99 -44.52
CA SER A 716 -41.76 -27.48 -43.14
C SER A 716 -43.16 -26.99 -42.77
N ARG A 717 -43.82 -26.27 -43.69
CA ARG A 717 -45.21 -25.83 -43.55
C ARG A 717 -46.16 -27.01 -43.34
N ARG A 718 -45.98 -28.09 -44.12
CA ARG A 718 -46.83 -29.29 -44.03
C ARG A 718 -46.65 -30.04 -42.72
N VAL A 719 -45.40 -30.23 -42.28
CA VAL A 719 -45.10 -30.94 -41.03
C VAL A 719 -45.69 -30.20 -39.82
N ALA A 720 -45.50 -28.88 -39.74
CA ALA A 720 -46.06 -28.09 -38.65
C ALA A 720 -47.60 -28.06 -38.68
N PHE A 721 -48.20 -27.93 -39.87
CA PHE A 721 -49.65 -28.01 -40.04
C PHE A 721 -50.21 -29.34 -39.53
N ASP A 722 -49.61 -30.47 -39.91
CA ASP A 722 -50.07 -31.80 -39.52
C ASP A 722 -49.91 -32.05 -38.02
N ILE A 723 -48.83 -31.57 -37.40
CA ILE A 723 -48.60 -31.69 -35.95
C ILE A 723 -49.62 -30.86 -35.17
N LEU A 724 -49.78 -29.58 -35.49
CA LEU A 724 -50.68 -28.67 -34.79
C LEU A 724 -52.15 -29.07 -34.95
N THR A 725 -52.55 -29.55 -36.13
CA THR A 725 -53.91 -30.07 -36.37
C THR A 725 -54.18 -31.32 -35.54
N LYS A 726 -53.19 -32.25 -35.44
CA LYS A 726 -53.29 -33.44 -34.58
C LYS A 726 -53.35 -33.11 -33.08
N LEU A 727 -52.87 -31.93 -32.68
CA LEU A 727 -52.99 -31.41 -31.31
C LEU A 727 -54.33 -30.68 -31.07
N GLY A 728 -55.25 -30.68 -32.04
CA GLY A 728 -56.59 -30.09 -31.90
C GLY A 728 -56.68 -28.60 -32.24
N MET A 729 -55.63 -28.01 -32.79
CA MET A 729 -55.58 -26.59 -33.18
C MET A 729 -56.24 -26.37 -34.55
N LYS A 730 -56.83 -25.18 -34.74
CA LYS A 730 -57.35 -24.73 -36.03
C LYS A 730 -56.26 -23.93 -36.75
N VAL A 731 -55.54 -24.59 -37.67
CA VAL A 731 -54.38 -24.00 -38.35
C VAL A 731 -54.78 -23.51 -39.73
N HIS A 732 -54.40 -22.26 -40.06
CA HIS A 732 -54.41 -21.75 -41.42
C HIS A 732 -52.96 -21.51 -41.84
N SER A 733 -52.51 -22.12 -42.95
CA SER A 733 -51.12 -22.02 -43.41
C SER A 733 -50.98 -21.18 -44.68
N LEU A 734 -50.01 -20.27 -44.70
CA LEU A 734 -49.64 -19.40 -45.83
C LEU A 734 -48.16 -19.57 -46.18
N GLY A 735 -47.83 -19.31 -47.44
CA GLY A 735 -46.46 -19.44 -47.97
C GLY A 735 -45.66 -18.13 -48.04
N MET A 736 -46.32 -16.97 -47.89
CA MET A 736 -45.71 -15.66 -48.11
C MET A 736 -46.11 -14.68 -46.99
N GLY A 737 -45.20 -13.75 -46.66
CA GLY A 737 -45.38 -12.80 -45.55
C GLY A 737 -46.45 -11.74 -45.81
N LYS A 738 -46.57 -11.24 -47.04
CA LYS A 738 -47.60 -10.24 -47.41
C LYS A 738 -49.02 -10.79 -47.26
N ASP A 739 -49.21 -12.07 -47.55
CA ASP A 739 -50.51 -12.73 -47.43
C ASP A 739 -50.95 -12.82 -45.96
N ALA A 740 -49.99 -12.90 -45.03
CA ALA A 740 -50.28 -12.95 -43.60
C ALA A 740 -50.96 -11.67 -43.09
N ILE A 741 -50.51 -10.49 -43.54
CA ILE A 741 -51.11 -9.20 -43.16
C ILE A 741 -52.53 -9.09 -43.75
N ALA A 742 -52.69 -9.41 -45.04
CA ALA A 742 -53.99 -9.37 -45.70
C ALA A 742 -55.00 -10.38 -45.11
N GLN A 743 -54.52 -11.49 -44.55
CA GLN A 743 -55.35 -12.49 -43.89
C GLN A 743 -55.83 -12.02 -42.51
N LEU A 744 -55.04 -11.22 -41.80
CA LEU A 744 -55.42 -10.65 -40.50
C LEU A 744 -56.52 -9.58 -40.59
N ASP A 745 -56.66 -8.92 -41.75
CA ASP A 745 -57.80 -8.03 -42.02
C ASP A 745 -59.12 -8.79 -42.16
N ARG A 746 -59.07 -10.09 -42.44
CA ARG A 746 -60.25 -10.93 -42.72
C ARG A 746 -60.69 -11.76 -41.54
N GLU A 747 -59.72 -12.30 -40.78
CA GLU A 747 -59.98 -13.18 -39.65
C GLU A 747 -59.01 -12.91 -38.50
N THR A 748 -59.49 -13.11 -37.27
CA THR A 748 -58.66 -13.01 -36.06
C THR A 748 -58.04 -14.37 -35.70
N TYR A 749 -56.74 -14.35 -35.38
CA TYR A 749 -55.98 -15.51 -34.89
C TYR A 749 -55.49 -15.26 -33.47
N GLU A 750 -55.23 -16.32 -32.71
CA GLU A 750 -54.71 -16.21 -31.33
C GLU A 750 -53.18 -16.26 -31.31
N ILE A 751 -52.60 -17.07 -32.20
CA ILE A 751 -51.15 -17.21 -32.37
C ILE A 751 -50.80 -17.06 -33.85
N ILE A 752 -49.71 -16.36 -34.13
CA ILE A 752 -49.09 -16.34 -35.45
C ILE A 752 -47.69 -16.93 -35.32
N LEU A 753 -47.46 -18.07 -35.99
CA LEU A 753 -46.15 -18.69 -36.16
C LEU A 753 -45.56 -18.17 -37.47
N LEU A 754 -44.49 -17.40 -37.37
CA LEU A 754 -43.94 -16.64 -38.49
C LEU A 754 -42.48 -16.98 -38.71
N ASP A 755 -42.14 -17.44 -39.91
CA ASP A 755 -40.74 -17.53 -40.33
C ASP A 755 -40.13 -16.13 -40.52
N ILE A 756 -38.85 -16.01 -40.22
CA ILE A 756 -38.07 -14.78 -40.37
C ILE A 756 -37.61 -14.62 -41.82
N ASP A 757 -37.18 -15.72 -42.43
CA ASP A 757 -36.52 -15.74 -43.73
C ASP A 757 -37.52 -15.99 -44.87
N LEU A 758 -38.57 -15.17 -44.91
CA LEU A 758 -39.59 -15.25 -45.95
C LEU A 758 -39.12 -14.58 -47.26
N PRO A 759 -39.51 -15.12 -48.44
CA PRO A 759 -38.97 -14.69 -49.73
C PRO A 759 -39.41 -13.29 -50.18
N ASP A 760 -40.55 -12.80 -49.70
CA ASP A 760 -41.16 -11.55 -50.17
C ASP A 760 -40.97 -10.37 -49.22
N ILE A 761 -41.07 -10.60 -47.91
CA ILE A 761 -40.86 -9.61 -46.86
C ILE A 761 -40.36 -10.31 -45.60
N SER A 762 -39.32 -9.79 -44.95
CA SER A 762 -38.77 -10.43 -43.74
C SER A 762 -39.83 -10.54 -42.64
N GLY A 763 -39.84 -11.67 -41.92
CA GLY A 763 -40.76 -11.89 -40.81
C GLY A 763 -40.64 -10.86 -39.68
N VAL A 764 -39.46 -10.26 -39.48
CA VAL A 764 -39.26 -9.15 -38.53
C VAL A 764 -39.99 -7.87 -38.98
N GLU A 765 -40.08 -7.62 -40.28
CA GLU A 765 -40.83 -6.49 -40.80
C GLU A 765 -42.35 -6.75 -40.72
N VAL A 766 -42.76 -8.00 -40.96
CA VAL A 766 -44.17 -8.42 -40.80
C VAL A 766 -44.63 -8.31 -39.34
N SER A 767 -43.82 -8.75 -38.36
CA SER A 767 -44.17 -8.64 -36.94
C SER A 767 -44.38 -7.18 -36.50
N LYS A 768 -43.50 -6.26 -36.93
CA LYS A 768 -43.62 -4.83 -36.64
C LYS A 768 -44.90 -4.24 -37.21
N ARG A 769 -45.20 -4.52 -38.49
CA ARG A 769 -46.43 -4.03 -39.14
C ARG A 769 -47.69 -4.53 -38.43
N ILE A 770 -47.71 -5.78 -37.99
CA ILE A 770 -48.84 -6.34 -37.24
C ILE A 770 -49.00 -5.61 -35.89
N LYS A 771 -47.91 -5.38 -35.15
CA LYS A 771 -47.94 -4.64 -33.87
C LYS A 771 -48.36 -3.16 -34.03
N GLU A 772 -48.02 -2.53 -35.16
CA GLU A 772 -48.38 -1.14 -35.45
C GLU A 772 -49.82 -0.98 -35.96
N THR A 773 -50.32 -1.96 -36.73
CA THR A 773 -51.62 -1.89 -37.41
C THR A 773 -52.77 -2.29 -36.48
N PHE A 774 -52.57 -3.29 -35.63
CA PHE A 774 -53.62 -3.83 -34.76
C PHE A 774 -53.40 -3.40 -33.31
N ALA A 775 -54.37 -2.71 -32.71
CA ALA A 775 -54.29 -2.27 -31.32
C ALA A 775 -54.12 -3.44 -30.33
N HIS A 776 -54.66 -4.62 -30.67
CA HIS A 776 -54.52 -5.87 -29.91
C HIS A 776 -54.04 -6.98 -30.86
N PRO A 777 -52.73 -7.05 -31.16
CA PRO A 777 -52.20 -8.00 -32.13
C PRO A 777 -52.18 -9.42 -31.53
N PRO A 778 -52.33 -10.47 -32.37
CA PRO A 778 -52.17 -11.87 -31.94
C PRO A 778 -50.78 -12.14 -31.36
N TYR A 779 -50.64 -13.25 -30.63
CA TYR A 779 -49.37 -13.63 -30.04
C TYR A 779 -48.38 -14.05 -31.13
N LEU A 780 -47.31 -13.28 -31.31
CA LEU A 780 -46.35 -13.43 -32.40
C LEU A 780 -45.18 -14.31 -31.97
N VAL A 781 -44.95 -15.40 -32.70
CA VAL A 781 -43.91 -16.37 -32.42
C VAL A 781 -42.97 -16.50 -33.60
N ALA A 782 -41.69 -16.17 -33.39
CA ALA A 782 -40.66 -16.36 -34.41
C ALA A 782 -40.34 -17.86 -34.52
N TRP A 783 -40.60 -18.47 -35.67
CA TRP A 783 -40.25 -19.87 -35.94
C TRP A 783 -39.06 -19.94 -36.89
N THR A 784 -37.84 -20.11 -36.37
CA THR A 784 -36.59 -19.95 -37.16
C THR A 784 -35.52 -20.98 -36.83
N ALA A 785 -34.62 -21.24 -37.79
CA ALA A 785 -33.43 -22.07 -37.59
C ALA A 785 -32.33 -21.38 -36.74
N HIS A 786 -32.33 -20.03 -36.69
CA HIS A 786 -31.27 -19.22 -36.07
C HIS A 786 -31.50 -18.88 -34.58
N ALA A 787 -32.37 -19.62 -33.90
CA ALA A 787 -32.61 -19.45 -32.47
C ALA A 787 -31.45 -20.03 -31.63
N LEU A 788 -30.54 -19.16 -31.18
CA LEU A 788 -29.44 -19.47 -30.27
C LEU A 788 -29.80 -19.03 -28.82
N PRO A 789 -29.22 -19.65 -27.78
CA PRO A 789 -29.39 -19.19 -26.41
C PRO A 789 -28.95 -17.72 -26.27
N GLY A 790 -29.84 -16.85 -25.76
CA GLY A 790 -29.60 -15.40 -25.67
C GLY A 790 -30.24 -14.55 -26.77
N SER A 791 -30.88 -15.15 -27.78
CA SER A 791 -31.61 -14.43 -28.84
C SER A 791 -32.96 -13.82 -28.40
N GLU A 792 -33.38 -14.01 -27.14
CA GLU A 792 -34.65 -13.49 -26.60
C GLU A 792 -34.77 -11.97 -26.72
N GLU A 793 -33.70 -11.25 -26.41
CA GLU A 793 -33.70 -9.78 -26.42
C GLU A 793 -33.82 -9.23 -27.85
N PHE A 794 -33.25 -9.95 -28.83
CA PHE A 794 -33.38 -9.62 -30.25
C PHE A 794 -34.80 -9.85 -30.78
N PHE A 795 -35.44 -10.99 -30.48
CA PHE A 795 -36.81 -11.26 -30.94
C PHE A 795 -37.82 -10.35 -30.26
N LYS A 796 -37.64 -10.08 -28.96
CA LYS A 796 -38.50 -9.18 -28.20
C LYS A 796 -38.42 -7.73 -28.69
N SER A 797 -37.21 -7.22 -28.93
CA SER A 797 -37.02 -5.87 -29.53
C SER A 797 -37.50 -5.77 -30.98
N SER A 798 -37.62 -6.91 -31.66
CA SER A 798 -38.14 -7.03 -33.03
C SER A 798 -39.66 -7.23 -33.12
N GLY A 799 -40.37 -7.14 -32.00
CA GLY A 799 -41.84 -7.18 -31.94
C GLY A 799 -42.45 -8.58 -31.84
N PHE A 800 -41.66 -9.62 -31.56
CA PHE A 800 -42.16 -10.96 -31.24
C PHE A 800 -42.40 -11.14 -29.75
N ASP A 801 -43.39 -11.96 -29.39
CA ASP A 801 -43.72 -12.29 -28.01
C ASP A 801 -42.98 -13.55 -27.53
N SER A 802 -42.63 -14.45 -28.45
CA SER A 802 -41.84 -15.66 -28.18
C SER A 802 -41.11 -16.16 -29.44
N TYR A 803 -40.31 -17.23 -29.30
CA TYR A 803 -39.65 -17.89 -30.42
C TYR A 803 -39.63 -19.41 -30.24
N LEU A 804 -39.58 -20.14 -31.36
CA LEU A 804 -39.49 -21.60 -31.42
C LEU A 804 -38.44 -21.99 -32.47
N LYS A 805 -37.55 -22.93 -32.13
CA LYS A 805 -36.43 -23.35 -33.00
C LYS A 805 -36.86 -24.40 -34.03
N LYS A 806 -36.42 -24.27 -35.28
CA LYS A 806 -36.58 -25.28 -36.34
C LYS A 806 -35.40 -26.28 -36.37
N PRO A 807 -35.64 -27.59 -36.58
CA PRO A 807 -36.94 -28.27 -36.56
C PRO A 807 -37.48 -28.42 -35.12
N SER A 808 -38.79 -28.27 -34.93
CA SER A 808 -39.43 -28.42 -33.62
C SER A 808 -40.11 -29.80 -33.52
N LEU A 809 -39.82 -30.55 -32.45
CA LEU A 809 -40.43 -31.85 -32.19
C LEU A 809 -41.84 -31.68 -31.62
N LYS A 810 -42.68 -32.73 -31.69
CA LYS A 810 -44.05 -32.71 -31.14
C LYS A 810 -44.10 -32.23 -29.68
N ARG A 811 -43.11 -32.59 -28.87
CA ARG A 811 -43.00 -32.16 -27.46
C ARG A 811 -42.79 -30.65 -27.33
N ASP A 812 -41.99 -30.04 -28.21
CA ASP A 812 -41.70 -28.60 -28.18
C ASP A 812 -42.96 -27.79 -28.47
N TRP A 813 -43.78 -28.26 -29.42
CA TRP A 813 -45.11 -27.67 -29.71
C TRP A 813 -46.06 -27.75 -28.52
N ILE A 814 -46.11 -28.90 -27.83
CA ILE A 814 -46.96 -29.09 -26.64
C ILE A 814 -46.52 -28.14 -25.53
N LEU A 815 -45.23 -28.13 -25.19
CA LEU A 815 -44.69 -27.26 -24.13
C LEU A 815 -44.90 -25.78 -24.45
N PHE A 816 -44.74 -25.38 -25.70
CA PHE A 816 -45.02 -24.01 -26.13
C PHE A 816 -46.51 -23.64 -25.93
N LEU A 817 -47.42 -24.50 -26.39
CA LEU A 817 -48.87 -24.25 -26.29
C LEU A 817 -49.35 -24.27 -24.83
N GLU A 818 -48.82 -25.16 -23.99
CA GLU A 818 -49.10 -25.19 -22.55
C GLU A 818 -48.65 -23.90 -21.87
N ARG A 819 -47.43 -23.44 -22.14
CA ARG A 819 -46.94 -22.16 -21.60
C ARG A 819 -47.79 -20.99 -22.08
N TYR A 820 -48.16 -20.96 -23.36
CA TYR A 820 -49.02 -19.91 -23.91
C TYR A 820 -50.37 -19.88 -23.18
N VAL A 821 -51.04 -21.03 -23.03
CA VAL A 821 -52.33 -21.12 -22.34
C VAL A 821 -52.23 -20.72 -20.87
N GLN A 822 -51.15 -21.10 -20.18
CA GLN A 822 -50.90 -20.71 -18.79
C GLN A 822 -50.59 -19.20 -18.64
N SER A 823 -49.93 -18.60 -19.64
CA SER A 823 -49.56 -17.18 -19.65
C SER A 823 -50.68 -16.23 -20.07
N ARG A 824 -51.82 -16.77 -20.54
CA ARG A 824 -52.97 -15.96 -20.96
C ARG A 824 -53.62 -15.32 -19.73
N PRO A 825 -53.79 -13.98 -19.68
CA PRO A 825 -54.62 -13.38 -18.64
C PRO A 825 -56.03 -13.95 -18.76
N LYS A 826 -56.57 -14.50 -17.67
CA LYS A 826 -57.96 -14.95 -17.64
C LYS A 826 -58.85 -13.76 -18.02
N PRO A 827 -59.83 -13.93 -18.92
CA PRO A 827 -60.79 -12.86 -19.18
C PRO A 827 -61.45 -12.47 -17.85
N ALA A 828 -61.58 -11.17 -17.60
CA ALA A 828 -62.47 -10.69 -16.56
C ALA A 828 -63.90 -11.09 -16.97
N ASP A 829 -64.63 -11.73 -16.05
CA ASP A 829 -66.06 -12.01 -16.20
C ASP A 829 -66.87 -10.72 -16.44
#